data_AF-A0A938PAN6-F1
#
_entry.id   AF-A0A938PAN6-F1
#
_cell.length_a   1.000
_cell.length_b   1.000
_cell.length_c   1.000
_cell.angle_alpha   90.00
_cell.angle_beta   90.00
_cell.angle_gamma   90.00
#
_symmetry.space_group_name_H-M   'P 1'
#
loop_
_entity.id
_entity.type
_entity.pdbx_description
1 polymer ?
#
loop_
_entity_poly.entity_id
_entity_poly.type
_entity_poly.pdbx_seq_one_letter_code
_entity_poly.pdbx_strand_id
1 'polypeptide(L)'
;MKASGGGIQGRAFRLLGRWAEAVEPYWYRMDDDPSLGCYSPGYQHWGVQSNWNYAAAMATLAAQKPQAGREHWQQRALASLRYALATHVTGKRVGTDGKAWGNSWISVLGIERGMHGLRNVNAVLSPADQAALRRVLISEADWLLTPARGQYAGVCGGLWGHEGRNRPESNIWSGCFLARVARLFPDETHASAWMEQSHRFLINGVSLEADACDASIIAGRPVSEWHAGANFFPNYALDHHSYLNVGYMAICASHAALLHFDLKRAGATPPESLYHHQHALWQVLRRFVFDDGRLARIGGDSRVRYAYCQEYLIPALLLAADHFRDPHALPLVERQLALMEREAEAGQDGTFYGSRLAAMRRQNPHYYTRLESDRACVLAMLLNNLPLVQAPAPASVSFESSAAGVWMEDAHGAVMHRSAHRLASFAWRAHGLAQGLCVPPGDSSLAEWSLNLSPVIRFLGDDGSQPNAHRRLLQCQIEPLGEEGFVTCGAVMEGVSVSVDEGASCTDQAVTRIAFAALPDGHTCLSLQYVVAASDRVGFLAEYKDLHLAIPNDLFNGYRRTVWSSSGRTELHSPPERDETLAIPGSWLNVDDRLGVVALHGGDGLLVDRSVARRAGRYRSLFVDEICMHVGHDLMRCRPGLVLTDIGFAVLSDVTAVCTADVQGGALPLMPKELRGVWVDGLDGRRYALVANFGADEQTVEVWGETFAVAAGAAVVRSASSQPSERNLA
;
A
#
# COMPACT_ATOMS: atom_id res chain seq x y z
N MET A 1 18.20 -12.61 24.20
CA MET A 1 18.26 -12.66 25.68
C MET A 1 16.91 -12.17 26.21
N LYS A 2 16.12 -13.07 26.83
CA LYS A 2 14.78 -12.92 27.46
C LYS A 2 13.65 -12.23 26.66
N ALA A 3 12.84 -13.06 25.99
CA ALA A 3 11.47 -12.75 25.58
C ALA A 3 10.64 -12.31 26.80
N SER A 4 10.16 -11.07 26.80
CA SER A 4 9.32 -10.49 27.85
C SER A 4 7.85 -10.95 27.71
N GLY A 5 7.61 -12.23 27.96
CA GLY A 5 6.55 -12.73 28.86
C GLY A 5 5.09 -12.29 28.68
N GLY A 6 4.61 -11.96 27.47
CA GLY A 6 3.17 -11.83 27.22
C GLY A 6 2.84 -12.18 25.78
N GLY A 7 1.80 -13.01 25.56
CA GLY A 7 1.28 -13.26 24.20
C GLY A 7 0.75 -11.98 23.54
N ILE A 8 0.24 -12.09 22.30
CA ILE A 8 -0.26 -10.97 21.48
C ILE A 8 -0.98 -9.87 22.29
N GLN A 9 -1.92 -10.26 23.17
CA GLN A 9 -2.68 -9.31 23.99
C GLN A 9 -1.82 -8.52 24.98
N GLY A 10 -0.88 -9.17 25.66
CA GLY A 10 -0.01 -8.50 26.63
C GLY A 10 0.92 -7.49 25.97
N ARG A 11 1.45 -7.84 24.80
CA ARG A 11 2.26 -6.96 23.95
C ARG A 11 1.46 -5.73 23.48
N ALA A 12 0.29 -5.96 22.88
CA ALA A 12 -0.62 -4.90 22.42
C ALA A 12 -1.07 -3.96 23.55
N PHE A 13 -1.38 -4.51 24.74
CA PHE A 13 -1.77 -3.72 25.90
C PHE A 13 -0.65 -2.80 26.38
N ARG A 14 0.59 -3.30 26.47
CA ARG A 14 1.74 -2.48 26.86
C ARG A 14 1.99 -1.33 25.88
N LEU A 15 1.92 -1.60 24.57
CA LEU A 15 2.06 -0.57 23.55
C LEU A 15 0.98 0.50 23.65
N LEU A 16 -0.29 0.08 23.77
CA LEU A 16 -1.41 1.01 23.87
C LEU A 16 -1.35 1.86 25.15
N GLY A 17 -0.95 1.27 26.28
CA GLY A 17 -0.80 1.98 27.56
C GLY A 17 0.30 3.04 27.52
N ARG A 18 1.49 2.69 27.00
CA ARG A 18 2.61 3.66 26.82
C ARG A 18 2.21 4.82 25.92
N TRP A 19 1.50 4.53 24.83
CA TRP A 19 0.98 5.55 23.93
C TRP A 19 -0.01 6.49 24.61
N ALA A 20 -0.96 5.94 25.39
CA ALA A 20 -1.97 6.73 26.07
C ALA A 20 -1.36 7.80 27.00
N GLU A 21 -0.31 7.43 27.74
CA GLU A 21 0.45 8.37 28.57
C GLU A 21 1.20 9.42 27.72
N ALA A 22 1.85 8.99 26.65
CA ALA A 22 2.67 9.85 25.79
C ALA A 22 1.87 10.91 25.03
N VAL A 23 0.58 10.65 24.76
CA VAL A 23 -0.26 11.56 23.97
C VAL A 23 -1.12 12.52 24.79
N GLU A 24 -1.02 12.50 26.12
CA GLU A 24 -1.69 13.46 27.00
C GLU A 24 -1.45 14.95 26.63
N PRO A 25 -0.28 15.37 26.10
CA PRO A 25 -0.10 16.74 25.60
C PRO A 25 -0.99 17.13 24.42
N TYR A 26 -1.62 16.16 23.73
CA TYR A 26 -2.58 16.40 22.65
C TYR A 26 -4.04 16.40 23.13
N TRP A 27 -4.26 16.21 24.43
CA TRP A 27 -5.57 16.27 25.05
C TRP A 27 -5.85 17.66 25.62
N TYR A 28 -7.07 18.15 25.43
CA TYR A 28 -7.57 19.34 26.15
C TYR A 28 -9.01 19.17 26.63
N ARG A 29 -9.39 19.90 27.67
CA ARG A 29 -10.77 20.01 28.16
C ARG A 29 -11.41 21.27 27.62
N MET A 30 -12.75 21.30 27.57
CA MET A 30 -13.46 22.53 27.29
C MET A 30 -13.53 23.38 28.56
N ASP A 31 -13.21 24.68 28.45
CA ASP A 31 -13.24 25.60 29.60
C ASP A 31 -14.66 25.84 30.12
N ASP A 32 -15.65 25.81 29.22
CA ASP A 32 -17.06 26.07 29.51
C ASP A 32 -17.82 24.84 30.04
N ASP A 33 -17.32 23.63 29.73
CA ASP A 33 -17.90 22.37 30.19
C ASP A 33 -16.79 21.33 30.46
N PRO A 34 -16.34 21.19 31.73
CA PRO A 34 -15.29 20.26 32.12
C PRO A 34 -15.63 18.77 31.90
N SER A 35 -16.89 18.44 31.61
CA SER A 35 -17.31 17.07 31.27
C SER A 35 -16.94 16.68 29.84
N LEU A 36 -16.54 17.65 29.01
CA LEU A 36 -16.12 17.49 27.64
C LEU A 36 -14.61 17.62 27.50
N GLY A 37 -14.04 16.84 26.59
CA GLY A 37 -12.65 16.98 26.20
C GLY A 37 -12.39 16.35 24.86
N CYS A 38 -11.24 16.69 24.29
CA CYS A 38 -10.93 16.38 22.91
C CYS A 38 -9.48 15.96 22.75
N TYR A 39 -9.26 14.94 21.93
CA TYR A 39 -7.95 14.54 21.45
C TYR A 39 -7.67 15.15 20.08
N SER A 40 -6.56 15.89 19.95
CA SER A 40 -6.24 16.67 18.75
C SER A 40 -7.40 17.64 18.42
N PRO A 41 -7.59 18.26 17.23
CA PRO A 41 -8.58 19.33 17.12
C PRO A 41 -10.04 18.87 17.25
N GLY A 42 -10.34 17.58 17.03
CA GLY A 42 -11.71 17.06 17.11
C GLY A 42 -12.74 17.69 16.17
N TYR A 43 -12.29 18.52 15.23
CA TYR A 43 -13.11 19.13 14.18
C TYR A 43 -12.52 18.80 12.81
N GLN A 44 -13.31 19.06 11.76
CA GLN A 44 -13.13 18.50 10.41
C GLN A 44 -13.09 16.97 10.38
N HIS A 45 -13.25 16.38 9.20
CA HIS A 45 -13.43 14.92 9.05
C HIS A 45 -12.36 14.08 9.77
N TRP A 46 -11.07 14.42 9.61
CA TRP A 46 -10.00 13.63 10.22
C TRP A 46 -9.86 13.85 11.73
N GLY A 47 -10.04 15.08 12.21
CA GLY A 47 -9.94 15.39 13.64
C GLY A 47 -11.05 14.72 14.45
N VAL A 48 -12.28 14.75 13.93
CA VAL A 48 -13.43 14.03 14.51
C VAL A 48 -13.11 12.54 14.65
N GLN A 49 -12.64 11.93 13.57
CA GLN A 49 -12.32 10.50 13.58
C GLN A 49 -11.15 10.16 14.52
N SER A 50 -10.10 11.01 14.60
CA SER A 50 -9.02 10.81 15.57
C SER A 50 -9.54 10.83 17.01
N ASN A 51 -10.53 11.69 17.30
CA ASN A 51 -11.18 11.74 18.61
C ASN A 51 -12.03 10.47 18.89
N TRP A 52 -12.76 9.92 17.91
CA TRP A 52 -13.45 8.62 18.07
C TRP A 52 -12.47 7.46 18.29
N ASN A 53 -11.37 7.42 17.52
CA ASN A 53 -10.29 6.45 17.69
C ASN A 53 -9.70 6.51 19.11
N TYR A 54 -9.43 7.72 19.61
CA TYR A 54 -8.94 7.96 20.97
C TYR A 54 -9.94 7.49 22.03
N ALA A 55 -11.23 7.85 21.89
CA ALA A 55 -12.28 7.40 22.82
C ALA A 55 -12.32 5.87 22.93
N ALA A 56 -12.23 5.17 21.79
CA ALA A 56 -12.23 3.71 21.75
C ALA A 56 -10.98 3.07 22.37
N ALA A 57 -9.80 3.66 22.13
CA ALA A 57 -8.54 3.25 22.74
C ALA A 57 -8.60 3.39 24.28
N MET A 58 -9.02 4.56 24.78
CA MET A 58 -9.15 4.81 26.22
C MET A 58 -10.20 3.92 26.88
N ALA A 59 -11.36 3.72 26.24
CA ALA A 59 -12.40 2.82 26.72
C ALA A 59 -11.90 1.37 26.82
N THR A 60 -11.05 0.96 25.88
CA THR A 60 -10.43 -0.37 25.90
C THR A 60 -9.44 -0.49 27.04
N LEU A 61 -8.53 0.49 27.23
CA LEU A 61 -7.59 0.49 28.35
C LEU A 61 -8.29 0.43 29.71
N ALA A 62 -9.37 1.20 29.90
CA ALA A 62 -10.15 1.19 31.13
C ALA A 62 -10.72 -0.20 31.48
N ALA A 63 -11.02 -1.01 30.46
CA ALA A 63 -11.59 -2.35 30.63
C ALA A 63 -10.55 -3.45 30.90
N GLN A 64 -9.27 -3.21 30.61
CA GLN A 64 -8.21 -4.20 30.83
C GLN A 64 -7.82 -4.33 32.31
N LYS A 65 -7.06 -5.37 32.65
CA LYS A 65 -6.45 -5.59 33.97
C LYS A 65 -4.92 -5.45 33.86
N PRO A 66 -4.21 -4.91 34.88
CA PRO A 66 -4.73 -4.44 36.17
C PRO A 66 -5.39 -3.06 36.12
N GLN A 67 -6.14 -2.71 37.18
CA GLN A 67 -7.04 -1.55 37.25
C GLN A 67 -6.34 -0.17 37.40
N ALA A 68 -5.01 -0.12 37.47
CA ALA A 68 -4.30 1.15 37.67
C ALA A 68 -4.59 2.11 36.51
N GLY A 69 -5.02 3.34 36.83
CA GLY A 69 -5.42 4.33 35.81
C GLY A 69 -6.79 4.08 35.16
N ARG A 70 -7.55 3.04 35.55
CA ARG A 70 -8.88 2.74 34.98
C ARG A 70 -9.80 3.94 34.99
N GLU A 71 -9.95 4.60 36.13
CA GLU A 71 -10.85 5.75 36.28
C GLU A 71 -10.43 6.90 35.37
N HIS A 72 -9.12 7.15 35.27
CA HIS A 72 -8.57 8.18 34.39
C HIS A 72 -8.89 7.90 32.91
N TRP A 73 -8.59 6.69 32.42
CA TRP A 73 -8.88 6.31 31.03
C TRP A 73 -10.38 6.25 30.73
N GLN A 74 -11.20 5.81 31.70
CA GLN A 74 -12.65 5.85 31.57
C GLN A 74 -13.16 7.30 31.44
N GLN A 75 -12.64 8.22 32.26
CA GLN A 75 -12.99 9.64 32.17
C GLN A 75 -12.55 10.25 30.83
N ARG A 76 -11.35 9.93 30.33
CA ARG A 76 -10.87 10.34 29.00
C ARG A 76 -11.80 9.85 27.89
N ALA A 77 -12.17 8.57 27.91
CA ALA A 77 -13.09 7.98 26.94
C ALA A 77 -14.46 8.67 26.95
N LEU A 78 -15.05 8.88 28.13
CA LEU A 78 -16.36 9.51 28.27
C LEU A 78 -16.34 10.98 27.84
N ALA A 79 -15.33 11.75 28.25
CA ALA A 79 -15.21 13.16 27.87
C ALA A 79 -15.01 13.33 26.35
N SER A 80 -14.21 12.45 25.74
CA SER A 80 -13.96 12.41 24.29
C SER A 80 -15.22 12.08 23.50
N LEU A 81 -15.96 11.05 23.94
CA LEU A 81 -17.24 10.67 23.35
C LEU A 81 -18.26 11.81 23.48
N ARG A 82 -18.42 12.39 24.68
CA ARG A 82 -19.37 13.49 24.91
C ARG A 82 -19.07 14.69 24.03
N TYR A 83 -17.80 15.05 23.86
CA TYR A 83 -17.42 16.13 22.95
C TYR A 83 -17.85 15.83 21.51
N ALA A 84 -17.59 14.61 21.01
CA ALA A 84 -18.04 14.21 19.68
C ALA A 84 -19.57 14.27 19.54
N LEU A 85 -20.32 13.76 20.52
CA LEU A 85 -21.78 13.77 20.51
C LEU A 85 -22.39 15.17 20.61
N ALA A 86 -21.75 16.06 21.38
CA ALA A 86 -22.21 17.43 21.60
C ALA A 86 -21.96 18.33 20.39
N THR A 87 -20.93 18.04 19.59
CA THR A 87 -20.50 18.82 18.42
C THR A 87 -20.99 18.27 17.08
N HIS A 88 -21.74 17.16 17.10
CA HIS A 88 -22.45 16.64 15.93
C HIS A 88 -23.53 17.63 15.45
N VAL A 89 -23.99 17.57 14.19
CA VAL A 89 -25.06 18.44 13.65
C VAL A 89 -26.39 18.36 14.41
N THR A 90 -26.63 17.26 15.11
CA THR A 90 -27.79 17.10 16.03
C THR A 90 -27.49 17.50 17.48
N GLY A 91 -26.25 17.91 17.74
CA GLY A 91 -25.74 18.25 19.06
C GLY A 91 -26.19 19.63 19.51
N LYS A 92 -25.73 20.02 20.70
CA LYS A 92 -26.07 21.32 21.30
C LYS A 92 -24.99 22.38 21.07
N ARG A 93 -23.86 22.02 20.48
CA ARG A 93 -22.68 22.89 20.33
C ARG A 93 -22.06 22.71 18.95
N VAL A 94 -21.21 23.67 18.59
CA VAL A 94 -20.26 23.52 17.46
C VAL A 94 -18.88 23.09 17.99
N GLY A 95 -18.05 22.54 17.12
CA GLY A 95 -16.64 22.27 17.41
C GLY A 95 -15.84 23.56 17.62
N THR A 96 -14.59 23.43 18.04
CA THR A 96 -13.71 24.58 18.29
C THR A 96 -13.31 25.34 17.02
N ASP A 97 -13.69 24.87 15.84
CA ASP A 97 -13.60 25.59 14.56
C ASP A 97 -14.89 26.36 14.18
N GLY A 98 -15.88 26.39 15.09
CA GLY A 98 -17.16 27.04 14.88
C GLY A 98 -18.14 26.26 14.02
N LYS A 99 -17.85 24.99 13.66
CA LYS A 99 -18.72 24.16 12.82
C LYS A 99 -19.16 22.89 13.53
N ALA A 100 -20.35 22.39 13.20
CA ALA A 100 -20.78 21.06 13.61
C ALA A 100 -20.32 20.00 12.59
N TRP A 101 -20.10 18.78 13.03
CA TRP A 101 -19.74 17.65 12.17
C TRP A 101 -20.90 16.66 11.99
N GLY A 102 -20.88 15.88 10.92
CA GLY A 102 -21.83 14.79 10.71
C GLY A 102 -22.58 14.88 9.40
N ASN A 103 -23.38 13.85 9.10
CA ASN A 103 -24.21 13.75 7.89
C ASN A 103 -23.40 14.02 6.61
N SER A 104 -22.29 13.31 6.46
CA SER A 104 -21.36 13.45 5.33
C SER A 104 -20.85 12.08 4.90
N TRP A 105 -20.27 11.99 3.70
CA TRP A 105 -19.81 10.70 3.14
C TRP A 105 -18.77 9.95 4.00
N ILE A 106 -18.12 10.63 4.94
CA ILE A 106 -17.02 10.11 5.76
C ILE A 106 -17.30 10.17 7.27
N SER A 107 -18.43 10.73 7.71
CA SER A 107 -18.71 10.94 9.14
C SER A 107 -18.80 9.63 9.92
N VAL A 108 -19.43 8.61 9.33
CA VAL A 108 -19.61 7.30 9.97
C VAL A 108 -18.31 6.51 10.17
N LEU A 109 -17.24 6.84 9.44
CA LEU A 109 -15.98 6.10 9.51
C LEU A 109 -15.38 6.09 10.92
N GLY A 110 -15.40 7.25 11.59
CA GLY A 110 -14.89 7.36 12.96
C GLY A 110 -15.76 6.59 13.95
N ILE A 111 -17.08 6.63 13.73
CA ILE A 111 -18.04 5.91 14.57
C ILE A 111 -17.80 4.41 14.44
N GLU A 112 -17.80 3.86 13.22
CA GLU A 112 -17.57 2.42 12.97
C GLU A 112 -16.27 1.93 13.59
N ARG A 113 -15.19 2.68 13.41
CA ARG A 113 -13.89 2.34 14.00
C ARG A 113 -13.89 2.46 15.52
N GLY A 114 -14.70 3.33 16.10
CA GLY A 114 -14.77 3.52 17.55
C GLY A 114 -15.67 2.52 18.30
N MET A 115 -16.69 1.96 17.64
CA MET A 115 -17.76 1.17 18.29
C MET A 115 -17.24 -0.01 19.13
N HIS A 116 -16.17 -0.68 18.68
CA HIS A 116 -15.57 -1.81 19.39
C HIS A 116 -15.06 -1.43 20.80
N GLY A 117 -14.68 -0.17 21.01
CA GLY A 117 -14.15 0.30 22.29
C GLY A 117 -15.27 0.82 23.18
N LEU A 118 -16.20 1.58 22.61
CA LEU A 118 -17.29 2.24 23.35
C LEU A 118 -18.21 1.27 24.10
N ARG A 119 -18.38 0.05 23.58
CA ARG A 119 -19.11 -1.01 24.29
C ARG A 119 -18.56 -1.30 25.70
N ASN A 120 -17.26 -1.08 25.93
CA ASN A 120 -16.62 -1.31 27.21
C ASN A 120 -17.01 -0.28 28.28
N VAL A 121 -17.50 0.89 27.86
CA VAL A 121 -17.98 1.96 28.75
C VAL A 121 -19.51 2.08 28.74
N ASN A 122 -20.22 1.20 28.03
CA ASN A 122 -21.68 1.28 27.91
C ASN A 122 -22.40 1.27 29.27
N ALA A 123 -21.92 0.44 30.22
CA ALA A 123 -22.50 0.33 31.56
C ALA A 123 -22.37 1.60 32.42
N VAL A 124 -21.46 2.52 32.05
CA VAL A 124 -21.21 3.77 32.78
C VAL A 124 -21.66 5.01 31.99
N LEU A 125 -22.24 4.83 30.80
CA LEU A 125 -22.88 5.93 30.07
C LEU A 125 -24.12 6.39 30.84
N SER A 126 -24.23 7.69 31.09
CA SER A 126 -25.45 8.26 31.67
C SER A 126 -26.63 8.13 30.70
N PRO A 127 -27.89 8.23 31.17
CA PRO A 127 -29.04 8.27 30.27
C PRO A 127 -28.95 9.37 29.20
N ALA A 128 -28.33 10.51 29.53
CA ALA A 128 -28.09 11.59 28.59
C ALA A 128 -27.04 11.21 27.52
N ASP A 129 -25.98 10.49 27.91
CA ASP A 129 -24.98 9.99 26.98
C ASP A 129 -25.57 8.96 26.01
N GLN A 130 -26.36 8.02 26.53
CA GLN A 130 -27.05 7.00 25.74
C GLN A 130 -28.04 7.63 24.75
N ALA A 131 -28.84 8.59 25.20
CA ALA A 131 -29.76 9.33 24.33
C ALA A 131 -29.02 10.14 23.26
N ALA A 132 -27.87 10.75 23.59
CA ALA A 132 -27.06 11.49 22.63
C ALA A 132 -26.40 10.57 21.59
N LEU A 133 -25.86 9.43 22.02
CA LEU A 133 -25.29 8.43 21.12
C LEU A 133 -26.36 7.89 20.16
N ARG A 134 -27.53 7.49 20.69
CA ARG A 134 -28.68 7.03 19.88
C ARG A 134 -29.08 8.06 18.84
N ARG A 135 -29.22 9.33 19.23
CA ARG A 135 -29.58 10.44 18.32
C ARG A 135 -28.57 10.59 17.17
N VAL A 136 -27.27 10.58 17.48
CA VAL A 136 -26.21 10.69 16.47
C VAL A 136 -26.25 9.51 15.51
N LEU A 137 -26.37 8.28 16.03
CA LEU A 137 -26.43 7.07 15.21
C LEU A 137 -27.61 7.06 14.24
N ILE A 138 -28.79 7.47 14.71
CA ILE A 138 -30.01 7.56 13.88
C ILE A 138 -29.85 8.63 12.81
N SER A 139 -29.35 9.82 13.16
CA SER A 139 -29.14 10.90 12.19
C SER A 139 -28.23 10.49 11.04
N GLU A 140 -27.11 9.84 11.35
CA GLU A 140 -26.17 9.36 10.33
C GLU A 140 -26.79 8.23 9.48
N ALA A 141 -27.59 7.36 10.08
CA ALA A 141 -28.25 6.26 9.37
C ALA A 141 -29.32 6.78 8.42
N ASP A 142 -30.13 7.75 8.86
CA ASP A 142 -31.11 8.44 8.03
C ASP A 142 -30.45 9.17 6.86
N TRP A 143 -29.33 9.85 7.11
CA TRP A 143 -28.58 10.52 6.03
C TRP A 143 -28.10 9.52 4.96
N LEU A 144 -27.68 8.32 5.38
CA LEU A 144 -27.23 7.24 4.48
C LEU A 144 -28.35 6.58 3.66
N LEU A 145 -29.62 6.88 3.91
CA LEU A 145 -30.72 6.49 3.00
C LEU A 145 -30.67 7.27 1.68
N THR A 146 -30.22 8.53 1.72
CA THR A 146 -30.10 9.39 0.54
C THR A 146 -28.77 10.19 0.55
N PRO A 147 -27.62 9.51 0.53
CA PRO A 147 -26.32 10.15 0.70
C PRO A 147 -25.89 10.87 -0.57
N ALA A 148 -25.03 11.88 -0.42
CA ALA A 148 -24.39 12.56 -1.54
C ALA A 148 -22.89 12.75 -1.28
N ARG A 149 -22.07 12.54 -2.31
CA ARG A 149 -20.61 12.77 -2.29
C ARG A 149 -20.19 13.33 -3.64
N GLY A 150 -19.73 14.58 -3.65
CA GLY A 150 -19.42 15.30 -4.88
C GLY A 150 -20.64 15.34 -5.80
N GLN A 151 -20.46 15.00 -7.07
CA GLN A 151 -21.52 14.99 -8.08
C GLN A 151 -22.41 13.73 -8.07
N TYR A 152 -22.13 12.75 -7.21
CA TYR A 152 -22.84 11.48 -7.19
C TYR A 152 -23.67 11.33 -5.92
N ALA A 153 -24.94 10.94 -6.09
CA ALA A 153 -25.86 10.59 -5.02
C ALA A 153 -26.09 9.07 -4.96
N GLY A 154 -26.40 8.57 -3.76
CA GLY A 154 -26.67 7.15 -3.53
C GLY A 154 -25.43 6.25 -3.54
N VAL A 155 -25.68 4.95 -3.64
CA VAL A 155 -24.66 3.91 -3.80
C VAL A 155 -24.15 3.94 -5.23
N CYS A 156 -22.84 3.91 -5.43
CA CYS A 156 -22.25 3.81 -6.76
C CYS A 156 -21.02 2.89 -6.78
N GLY A 157 -20.75 2.35 -7.96
CA GLY A 157 -19.48 1.73 -8.31
C GLY A 157 -18.98 2.23 -9.67
N GLY A 158 -17.66 2.17 -9.85
CA GLY A 158 -16.97 2.41 -11.11
C GLY A 158 -15.54 1.86 -11.01
N LEU A 159 -15.04 1.29 -12.09
CA LEU A 159 -13.73 0.63 -12.11
C LEU A 159 -12.60 1.62 -11.89
N TRP A 160 -12.70 2.80 -12.49
CA TRP A 160 -11.60 3.75 -12.56
C TRP A 160 -11.74 4.87 -11.51
N GLY A 161 -10.69 5.06 -10.70
CA GLY A 161 -10.68 6.07 -9.65
C GLY A 161 -10.84 7.50 -10.16
N HIS A 162 -10.31 7.80 -11.35
CA HIS A 162 -10.39 9.14 -11.95
C HIS A 162 -11.81 9.56 -12.34
N GLU A 163 -12.74 8.60 -12.52
CA GLU A 163 -14.15 8.89 -12.78
C GLU A 163 -14.90 9.35 -11.52
N GLY A 164 -14.33 9.16 -10.32
CA GLY A 164 -14.95 9.56 -9.05
C GLY A 164 -16.12 8.69 -8.57
N ARG A 165 -16.39 7.59 -9.30
CA ARG A 165 -17.40 6.56 -8.96
C ARG A 165 -16.84 5.36 -8.20
N ASN A 166 -15.51 5.16 -8.20
CA ASN A 166 -14.86 4.12 -7.42
C ASN A 166 -14.94 4.43 -5.92
N ARG A 167 -15.76 3.68 -5.17
CA ARG A 167 -16.13 3.94 -3.76
C ARG A 167 -16.20 2.70 -2.87
N PRO A 168 -15.37 1.67 -3.07
CA PRO A 168 -15.53 0.38 -2.41
C PRO A 168 -15.52 0.50 -0.88
N GLU A 169 -14.52 1.19 -0.35
CA GLU A 169 -14.32 1.34 1.09
C GLU A 169 -15.49 2.06 1.74
N SER A 170 -16.02 3.08 1.06
CA SER A 170 -17.12 3.88 1.58
C SER A 170 -18.45 3.17 1.51
N ASN A 171 -18.65 2.35 0.49
CA ASN A 171 -19.80 1.47 0.43
C ASN A 171 -19.78 0.48 1.60
N ILE A 172 -18.63 -0.12 1.92
CA ILE A 172 -18.52 -1.09 3.01
C ILE A 172 -18.78 -0.45 4.37
N TRP A 173 -18.13 0.67 4.72
CA TRP A 173 -18.35 1.27 6.04
C TRP A 173 -19.78 1.81 6.21
N SER A 174 -20.40 2.31 5.13
CA SER A 174 -21.79 2.79 5.18
C SER A 174 -22.76 1.62 5.35
N GLY A 175 -22.54 0.53 4.63
CA GLY A 175 -23.30 -0.70 4.77
C GLY A 175 -23.15 -1.32 6.17
N CYS A 176 -21.93 -1.37 6.70
CA CYS A 176 -21.69 -1.87 8.05
C CYS A 176 -22.40 -1.04 9.12
N PHE A 177 -22.31 0.28 9.00
CA PHE A 177 -22.97 1.21 9.90
C PHE A 177 -24.49 1.04 9.89
N LEU A 178 -25.12 1.01 8.71
CA LEU A 178 -26.56 0.81 8.60
C LEU A 178 -27.03 -0.54 9.18
N ALA A 179 -26.32 -1.62 8.86
CA ALA A 179 -26.63 -2.96 9.38
C ALA A 179 -26.50 -3.05 10.91
N ARG A 180 -25.61 -2.25 11.49
CA ARG A 180 -25.44 -2.11 12.94
C ARG A 180 -26.57 -1.31 13.56
N VAL A 181 -26.87 -0.12 13.04
CA VAL A 181 -27.91 0.76 13.61
C VAL A 181 -29.28 0.10 13.54
N ALA A 182 -29.61 -0.56 12.42
CA ALA A 182 -30.84 -1.33 12.26
C ALA A 182 -31.00 -2.44 13.32
N ARG A 183 -29.91 -3.06 13.77
CA ARG A 183 -29.94 -4.07 14.84
C ARG A 183 -29.97 -3.47 16.23
N LEU A 184 -29.34 -2.31 16.43
CA LEU A 184 -29.37 -1.61 17.72
C LEU A 184 -30.75 -1.04 18.02
N PHE A 185 -31.48 -0.60 16.99
CA PHE A 185 -32.78 0.05 17.13
C PHE A 185 -33.82 -0.61 16.19
N PRO A 186 -34.20 -1.88 16.43
CA PRO A 186 -35.13 -2.60 15.55
C PRO A 186 -36.55 -2.02 15.54
N ASP A 187 -36.93 -1.29 16.58
CA ASP A 187 -38.24 -0.65 16.72
C ASP A 187 -38.34 0.73 16.04
N GLU A 188 -37.25 1.24 15.47
CA GLU A 188 -37.27 2.49 14.72
C GLU A 188 -38.00 2.33 13.38
N THR A 189 -38.76 3.35 12.99
CA THR A 189 -39.58 3.34 11.76
C THR A 189 -38.74 3.04 10.51
N HIS A 190 -37.49 3.50 10.47
CA HIS A 190 -36.58 3.30 9.34
C HIS A 190 -35.68 2.05 9.46
N ALA A 191 -35.81 1.22 10.51
CA ALA A 191 -34.90 0.10 10.74
C ALA A 191 -34.83 -0.89 9.57
N SER A 192 -35.97 -1.20 8.95
CA SER A 192 -36.04 -2.05 7.75
C SER A 192 -35.39 -1.38 6.54
N ALA A 193 -35.61 -0.08 6.34
CA ALA A 193 -35.01 0.69 5.25
C ALA A 193 -33.48 0.79 5.40
N TRP A 194 -32.99 0.99 6.62
CA TRP A 194 -31.55 0.96 6.92
C TRP A 194 -30.96 -0.41 6.58
N MET A 195 -31.62 -1.51 6.97
CA MET A 195 -31.15 -2.86 6.65
C MET A 195 -31.15 -3.13 5.14
N GLU A 196 -32.21 -2.77 4.42
CA GLU A 196 -32.26 -2.93 2.96
C GLU A 196 -31.16 -2.14 2.26
N GLN A 197 -30.96 -0.88 2.66
CA GLN A 197 -29.90 -0.03 2.12
C GLN A 197 -28.50 -0.57 2.49
N SER A 198 -28.36 -1.22 3.65
CA SER A 198 -27.11 -1.87 4.05
C SER A 198 -26.70 -2.97 3.07
N HIS A 199 -27.66 -3.78 2.58
CA HIS A 199 -27.37 -4.83 1.60
C HIS A 199 -26.87 -4.23 0.29
N ARG A 200 -27.54 -3.18 -0.21
CA ARG A 200 -27.12 -2.48 -1.43
C ARG A 200 -25.70 -1.93 -1.30
N PHE A 201 -25.37 -1.31 -0.17
CA PHE A 201 -24.01 -0.82 0.09
C PHE A 201 -22.97 -1.96 0.15
N LEU A 202 -23.25 -3.02 0.91
CA LEU A 202 -22.30 -4.11 1.13
C LEU A 202 -22.01 -4.89 -0.17
N ILE A 203 -23.02 -5.19 -0.99
CA ILE A 203 -22.84 -5.83 -2.31
C ILE A 203 -21.94 -4.99 -3.21
N ASN A 204 -22.11 -3.65 -3.20
CA ASN A 204 -21.30 -2.73 -3.98
C ASN A 204 -19.96 -2.37 -3.32
N GLY A 205 -19.58 -3.02 -2.24
CA GLY A 205 -18.29 -2.85 -1.59
C GLY A 205 -17.14 -3.48 -2.36
N VAL A 206 -17.32 -4.75 -2.74
CA VAL A 206 -16.34 -5.54 -3.51
C VAL A 206 -17.00 -6.07 -4.79
N SER A 207 -17.71 -5.19 -5.50
CA SER A 207 -18.49 -5.56 -6.68
C SER A 207 -17.66 -5.70 -7.95
N LEU A 208 -18.04 -6.68 -8.77
CA LEU A 208 -17.43 -6.99 -10.07
C LEU A 208 -18.41 -6.68 -11.21
N GLU A 209 -17.93 -6.60 -12.45
CA GLU A 209 -18.81 -6.42 -13.62
C GLU A 209 -19.78 -7.61 -13.79
N ALA A 210 -19.32 -8.82 -13.47
CA ALA A 210 -20.13 -10.03 -13.52
C ALA A 210 -21.37 -9.98 -12.60
N ASP A 211 -21.31 -9.20 -11.51
CA ASP A 211 -22.42 -9.06 -10.56
C ASP A 211 -23.66 -8.43 -11.22
N ALA A 212 -23.50 -7.70 -12.33
CA ALA A 212 -24.62 -7.11 -13.07
C ALA A 212 -25.57 -8.17 -13.67
N CYS A 213 -25.12 -9.42 -13.80
CA CYS A 213 -25.92 -10.53 -14.31
C CYS A 213 -25.97 -11.72 -13.33
N ASP A 214 -25.49 -11.55 -12.11
CA ASP A 214 -25.47 -12.63 -11.11
C ASP A 214 -26.86 -12.85 -10.50
N ALA A 215 -27.43 -14.02 -10.78
CA ALA A 215 -28.75 -14.45 -10.33
C ALA A 215 -28.74 -15.10 -8.93
N SER A 216 -27.58 -15.24 -8.29
CA SER A 216 -27.50 -15.75 -6.92
C SER A 216 -28.28 -14.85 -5.95
N ILE A 217 -28.99 -15.47 -5.01
CA ILE A 217 -29.87 -14.75 -4.09
C ILE A 217 -29.09 -14.41 -2.83
N ILE A 218 -28.98 -13.11 -2.54
CA ILE A 218 -28.45 -12.59 -1.27
C ILE A 218 -29.49 -11.67 -0.64
N ALA A 219 -29.79 -11.88 0.63
CA ALA A 219 -30.81 -11.11 1.36
C ALA A 219 -32.17 -11.04 0.63
N GLY A 220 -32.56 -12.14 -0.02
CA GLY A 220 -33.87 -12.31 -0.65
C GLY A 220 -34.03 -11.70 -2.06
N ARG A 221 -32.97 -11.15 -2.65
CA ARG A 221 -32.97 -10.68 -4.06
C ARG A 221 -31.74 -11.16 -4.82
N PRO A 222 -31.80 -11.28 -6.15
CA PRO A 222 -30.62 -11.49 -7.00
C PRO A 222 -29.54 -10.43 -6.76
N VAL A 223 -28.26 -10.82 -6.80
CA VAL A 223 -27.12 -9.89 -6.73
C VAL A 223 -27.23 -8.78 -7.79
N SER A 224 -27.69 -9.12 -9.00
CA SER A 224 -27.94 -8.17 -10.08
C SER A 224 -28.93 -7.04 -9.73
N GLU A 225 -29.87 -7.27 -8.81
CA GLU A 225 -30.81 -6.25 -8.35
C GLU A 225 -30.21 -5.31 -7.28
N TRP A 226 -29.16 -5.75 -6.59
CA TRP A 226 -28.41 -4.92 -5.66
C TRP A 226 -27.30 -4.11 -6.36
N HIS A 227 -26.82 -4.59 -7.51
CA HIS A 227 -25.65 -4.06 -8.20
C HIS A 227 -25.85 -2.62 -8.71
N ALA A 228 -24.87 -1.75 -8.41
CA ALA A 228 -24.83 -0.33 -8.77
C ALA A 228 -23.56 0.05 -9.57
N GLY A 229 -22.75 -0.95 -9.93
CA GLY A 229 -21.50 -0.81 -10.70
C GLY A 229 -20.35 -1.59 -10.05
N ALA A 230 -19.37 -1.96 -10.87
CA ALA A 230 -18.17 -2.65 -10.43
C ALA A 230 -17.18 -1.67 -9.78
N ASN A 231 -16.71 -1.97 -8.57
CA ASN A 231 -15.61 -1.23 -7.94
C ASN A 231 -14.26 -1.94 -8.09
N PHE A 232 -14.27 -3.22 -8.42
CA PHE A 232 -13.11 -4.06 -8.61
C PHE A 232 -13.12 -4.64 -10.02
N PHE A 233 -11.92 -4.82 -10.57
CA PHE A 233 -11.73 -5.57 -11.79
C PHE A 233 -11.89 -7.08 -11.52
N PRO A 234 -12.08 -7.93 -12.56
CA PRO A 234 -12.35 -9.35 -12.39
C PRO A 234 -11.36 -10.12 -11.50
N ASN A 235 -10.07 -9.75 -11.48
CA ASN A 235 -9.05 -10.38 -10.63
C ASN A 235 -8.78 -9.61 -9.33
N TYR A 236 -9.76 -8.81 -8.88
CA TYR A 236 -9.74 -8.02 -7.65
C TYR A 236 -8.65 -6.94 -7.60
N ALA A 237 -8.16 -6.49 -8.75
CA ALA A 237 -7.43 -5.22 -8.78
C ALA A 237 -8.38 -4.08 -8.39
N LEU A 238 -7.81 -3.07 -7.74
CA LEU A 238 -8.55 -1.89 -7.30
C LEU A 238 -7.85 -0.62 -7.77
N ASP A 239 -8.42 0.06 -8.76
CA ASP A 239 -8.02 1.42 -9.11
C ASP A 239 -8.74 2.40 -8.18
N HIS A 240 -8.02 2.80 -7.12
CA HIS A 240 -8.54 3.75 -6.15
C HIS A 240 -7.56 4.89 -5.93
N HIS A 241 -8.05 6.12 -6.08
CA HIS A 241 -7.22 7.32 -6.27
C HIS A 241 -6.37 7.29 -7.55
N SER A 242 -6.86 6.62 -8.61
CA SER A 242 -6.23 6.59 -9.94
C SER A 242 -4.93 5.78 -10.01
N TYR A 243 -4.81 4.72 -9.20
CA TYR A 243 -3.73 3.74 -9.25
C TYR A 243 -4.12 2.42 -8.56
N LEU A 244 -3.37 1.33 -8.80
CA LEU A 244 -3.55 0.05 -8.12
C LEU A 244 -3.31 0.19 -6.60
N ASN A 245 -4.38 0.10 -5.82
CA ASN A 245 -4.35 0.46 -4.41
C ASN A 245 -4.55 -0.73 -3.47
N VAL A 246 -3.48 -1.49 -3.24
CA VAL A 246 -3.44 -2.61 -2.28
C VAL A 246 -3.84 -2.17 -0.86
N GLY A 247 -3.47 -0.95 -0.47
CA GLY A 247 -3.83 -0.40 0.84
C GLY A 247 -5.34 -0.34 1.04
N TYR A 248 -6.09 0.06 0.02
CA TYR A 248 -7.55 0.16 0.10
C TYR A 248 -8.26 -1.18 -0.07
N MET A 249 -7.64 -2.17 -0.71
CA MET A 249 -8.09 -3.57 -0.63
C MET A 249 -8.11 -4.04 0.85
N ALA A 250 -7.05 -3.74 1.61
CA ALA A 250 -7.01 -4.04 3.04
C ALA A 250 -8.06 -3.24 3.83
N ILE A 251 -8.33 -1.97 3.49
CA ILE A 251 -9.41 -1.19 4.12
C ILE A 251 -10.78 -1.86 3.93
N CYS A 252 -11.05 -2.38 2.73
CA CYS A 252 -12.32 -3.06 2.42
C CYS A 252 -12.52 -4.31 3.28
N ALA A 253 -11.51 -5.19 3.34
CA ALA A 253 -11.54 -6.38 4.18
C ALA A 253 -11.60 -6.03 5.68
N SER A 254 -10.88 -4.99 6.10
CA SER A 254 -10.83 -4.56 7.50
C SER A 254 -12.21 -4.12 8.00
N HIS A 255 -12.97 -3.33 7.22
CA HIS A 255 -14.29 -2.87 7.69
C HIS A 255 -15.30 -3.99 7.81
N ALA A 256 -15.25 -5.02 6.96
CA ALA A 256 -16.08 -6.19 7.17
C ALA A 256 -15.77 -6.88 8.51
N ALA A 257 -14.49 -6.91 8.91
CA ALA A 257 -14.08 -7.44 10.20
C ALA A 257 -14.72 -6.71 11.38
N LEU A 258 -14.85 -5.37 11.29
CA LEU A 258 -15.42 -4.54 12.36
C LEU A 258 -16.87 -4.97 12.66
N LEU A 259 -17.72 -5.07 11.65
CA LEU A 259 -19.11 -5.53 11.85
C LEU A 259 -19.17 -7.00 12.25
N HIS A 260 -18.35 -7.85 11.63
CA HIS A 260 -18.28 -9.28 11.95
C HIS A 260 -18.06 -9.52 13.46
N PHE A 261 -17.02 -8.92 14.04
CA PHE A 261 -16.69 -9.14 15.45
C PHE A 261 -17.69 -8.49 16.40
N ASP A 262 -18.26 -7.36 16.03
CA ASP A 262 -19.26 -6.69 16.85
C ASP A 262 -20.56 -7.50 16.95
N LEU A 263 -21.02 -8.07 15.84
CA LEU A 263 -22.21 -8.94 15.82
C LEU A 263 -21.93 -10.30 16.46
N LYS A 264 -20.76 -10.89 16.20
CA LYS A 264 -20.32 -12.14 16.85
C LYS A 264 -20.34 -11.99 18.38
N ARG A 265 -19.80 -10.88 18.90
CA ARG A 265 -19.81 -10.59 20.34
C ARG A 265 -21.23 -10.44 20.89
N ALA A 266 -22.14 -9.87 20.10
CA ALA A 266 -23.55 -9.72 20.46
C ALA A 266 -24.36 -11.02 20.32
N GLY A 267 -23.75 -12.12 19.87
CA GLY A 267 -24.47 -13.36 19.54
C GLY A 267 -25.40 -13.22 18.33
N ALA A 268 -25.21 -12.19 17.52
CA ALA A 268 -26.01 -11.90 16.34
C ALA A 268 -25.34 -12.43 15.07
N THR A 269 -26.15 -12.87 14.11
CA THR A 269 -25.65 -13.32 12.80
C THR A 269 -25.39 -12.10 11.91
N PRO A 270 -24.16 -11.94 11.35
CA PRO A 270 -23.88 -10.92 10.35
C PRO A 270 -24.74 -11.07 9.09
N PRO A 271 -25.10 -9.98 8.40
CA PRO A 271 -25.86 -10.09 7.16
C PRO A 271 -25.02 -10.80 6.10
N GLU A 272 -25.63 -11.66 5.29
CA GLU A 272 -24.95 -12.42 4.23
C GLU A 272 -24.15 -11.52 3.28
N SER A 273 -24.73 -10.38 2.91
CA SER A 273 -24.09 -9.37 2.04
C SER A 273 -22.77 -8.83 2.59
N LEU A 274 -22.50 -8.94 3.90
CA LEU A 274 -21.22 -8.54 4.49
C LEU A 274 -20.04 -9.28 3.85
N TYR A 275 -20.24 -10.54 3.49
CA TYR A 275 -19.20 -11.43 3.02
C TYR A 275 -19.13 -11.55 1.50
N HIS A 276 -20.02 -10.84 0.76
CA HIS A 276 -20.02 -10.82 -0.69
C HIS A 276 -18.63 -10.47 -1.22
N HIS A 277 -18.03 -11.38 -1.98
CA HIS A 277 -16.67 -11.33 -2.52
C HIS A 277 -15.51 -11.13 -1.51
N GLN A 278 -15.76 -11.07 -0.19
CA GLN A 278 -14.69 -10.79 0.78
C GLN A 278 -13.66 -11.92 0.91
N HIS A 279 -14.09 -13.18 0.79
CA HIS A 279 -13.15 -14.31 0.81
C HIS A 279 -12.23 -14.28 -0.42
N ALA A 280 -12.80 -14.02 -1.59
CA ALA A 280 -12.04 -13.96 -2.83
C ALA A 280 -11.08 -12.77 -2.84
N LEU A 281 -11.52 -11.59 -2.35
CA LEU A 281 -10.64 -10.45 -2.11
C LEU A 281 -9.49 -10.82 -1.16
N TRP A 282 -9.77 -11.55 -0.07
CA TRP A 282 -8.72 -12.00 0.85
C TRP A 282 -7.70 -12.94 0.18
N GLN A 283 -8.15 -13.88 -0.66
CA GLN A 283 -7.25 -14.80 -1.38
C GLN A 283 -6.27 -14.06 -2.30
N VAL A 284 -6.69 -12.92 -2.88
CA VAL A 284 -5.80 -12.05 -3.65
C VAL A 284 -4.94 -11.18 -2.72
N LEU A 285 -5.56 -10.49 -1.76
CA LEU A 285 -4.87 -9.56 -0.85
C LEU A 285 -3.72 -10.21 -0.09
N ARG A 286 -3.88 -11.45 0.41
CA ARG A 286 -2.83 -12.16 1.16
C ARG A 286 -1.55 -12.37 0.35
N ARG A 287 -1.63 -12.39 -0.98
CA ARG A 287 -0.47 -12.49 -1.89
C ARG A 287 0.36 -11.20 -1.91
N PHE A 288 -0.24 -10.07 -1.49
CA PHE A 288 0.40 -8.76 -1.32
C PHE A 288 0.78 -8.46 0.14
N VAL A 289 1.06 -9.50 0.94
CA VAL A 289 1.56 -9.35 2.31
C VAL A 289 2.95 -10.00 2.36
N PHE A 290 3.97 -9.27 2.79
CA PHE A 290 5.29 -9.84 3.10
C PHE A 290 5.17 -10.79 4.29
N ASP A 291 6.09 -11.74 4.41
CA ASP A 291 5.99 -12.72 5.49
C ASP A 291 5.97 -12.06 6.88
N ASP A 292 6.62 -10.91 7.06
CA ASP A 292 6.68 -10.12 8.29
C ASP A 292 5.40 -9.35 8.65
N GLY A 293 4.35 -9.45 7.82
CA GLY A 293 3.06 -8.80 8.04
C GLY A 293 2.95 -7.38 7.46
N ARG A 294 3.90 -6.94 6.63
CA ARG A 294 3.81 -5.67 5.90
C ARG A 294 3.08 -5.83 4.56
N LEU A 295 2.33 -4.81 4.14
CA LEU A 295 1.72 -4.77 2.80
C LEU A 295 2.80 -4.54 1.72
N ALA A 296 2.81 -5.41 0.71
CA ALA A 296 3.52 -5.22 -0.56
C ALA A 296 2.65 -4.36 -1.49
N ARG A 297 2.83 -3.04 -1.44
CA ARG A 297 2.01 -2.09 -2.21
C ARG A 297 2.52 -1.96 -3.65
N ILE A 298 2.35 -3.02 -4.44
CA ILE A 298 2.89 -3.16 -5.80
C ILE A 298 2.45 -2.08 -6.79
N GLY A 299 1.35 -1.36 -6.51
CA GLY A 299 0.91 -0.19 -7.26
C GLY A 299 1.32 1.16 -6.68
N GLY A 300 2.10 1.17 -5.59
CA GLY A 300 2.56 2.38 -4.91
C GLY A 300 1.73 2.77 -3.70
N ASP A 301 2.07 3.92 -3.12
CA ASP A 301 1.38 4.45 -1.95
C ASP A 301 1.41 5.97 -1.94
N SER A 302 0.23 6.58 -1.95
CA SER A 302 0.07 8.03 -1.81
C SER A 302 0.06 8.52 -0.36
N ARG A 303 0.16 7.60 0.61
CA ARG A 303 0.16 7.88 2.06
C ARG A 303 1.56 7.74 2.67
N VAL A 304 1.63 7.94 3.98
CA VAL A 304 2.84 7.73 4.77
C VAL A 304 3.18 6.24 4.76
N ARG A 305 4.45 5.91 4.49
CA ARG A 305 4.92 4.53 4.46
C ARG A 305 4.68 3.86 5.82
N TYR A 306 4.15 2.65 5.77
CA TYR A 306 3.93 1.77 6.94
C TYR A 306 3.02 2.39 8.01
N ALA A 307 2.03 3.18 7.59
CA ALA A 307 0.98 3.73 8.45
C ALA A 307 -0.40 3.53 7.79
N TYR A 308 -1.43 4.20 8.31
CA TYR A 308 -2.84 4.16 7.86
C TYR A 308 -3.30 2.77 7.38
N CYS A 309 -3.33 2.50 6.06
CA CYS A 309 -3.78 1.22 5.52
C CYS A 309 -3.00 0.00 6.05
N GLN A 310 -1.72 0.18 6.42
CA GLN A 310 -0.93 -0.88 7.05
C GLN A 310 -1.56 -1.30 8.38
N GLU A 311 -1.98 -0.34 9.21
CA GLU A 311 -2.55 -0.62 10.53
C GLU A 311 -3.80 -1.49 10.40
N TYR A 312 -4.69 -1.13 9.47
CA TYR A 312 -5.95 -1.83 9.24
C TYR A 312 -5.82 -3.23 8.60
N LEU A 313 -4.60 -3.71 8.32
CA LEU A 313 -4.39 -5.12 7.99
C LEU A 313 -4.71 -6.04 9.18
N ILE A 314 -4.47 -5.62 10.43
CA ILE A 314 -4.72 -6.47 11.62
C ILE A 314 -6.20 -6.92 11.70
N PRO A 315 -7.21 -6.03 11.63
CA PRO A 315 -8.61 -6.47 11.64
C PRO A 315 -8.94 -7.44 10.49
N ALA A 316 -8.40 -7.21 9.29
CA ALA A 316 -8.59 -8.11 8.15
C ALA A 316 -8.00 -9.51 8.43
N LEU A 317 -6.81 -9.57 9.04
CA LEU A 317 -6.18 -10.82 9.47
C LEU A 317 -7.01 -11.55 10.54
N LEU A 318 -7.60 -10.83 11.50
CA LEU A 318 -8.48 -11.46 12.49
C LEU A 318 -9.72 -12.08 11.83
N LEU A 319 -10.34 -11.37 10.87
CA LEU A 319 -11.44 -11.93 10.08
C LEU A 319 -11.01 -13.15 9.25
N ALA A 320 -9.83 -13.08 8.63
CA ALA A 320 -9.29 -14.20 7.86
C ALA A 320 -9.04 -15.45 8.72
N ALA A 321 -8.50 -15.27 9.93
CA ALA A 321 -8.32 -16.36 10.88
C ALA A 321 -9.66 -16.96 11.32
N ASP A 322 -10.61 -16.11 11.70
CA ASP A 322 -11.86 -16.52 12.30
C ASP A 322 -12.83 -17.14 11.29
N HIS A 323 -13.13 -16.37 10.24
CA HIS A 323 -14.20 -16.65 9.30
C HIS A 323 -13.71 -17.40 8.06
N PHE A 324 -12.56 -17.02 7.50
CA PHE A 324 -11.99 -17.69 6.32
C PHE A 324 -11.09 -18.88 6.66
N ARG A 325 -10.83 -19.10 7.96
CA ARG A 325 -9.99 -20.19 8.49
C ARG A 325 -8.56 -20.19 7.94
N ASP A 326 -8.01 -19.02 7.59
CA ASP A 326 -6.64 -18.90 7.06
C ASP A 326 -5.61 -19.19 8.17
N PRO A 327 -4.84 -20.28 8.06
CA PRO A 327 -3.92 -20.70 9.12
C PRO A 327 -2.70 -19.78 9.28
N HIS A 328 -2.44 -18.88 8.33
CA HIS A 328 -1.31 -17.94 8.35
C HIS A 328 -1.65 -16.59 8.98
N ALA A 329 -2.93 -16.29 9.19
CA ALA A 329 -3.37 -14.95 9.56
C ALA A 329 -2.92 -14.53 10.98
N LEU A 330 -3.05 -15.40 11.99
CA LEU A 330 -2.56 -15.10 13.35
C LEU A 330 -1.02 -14.95 13.43
N PRO A 331 -0.22 -15.81 12.77
CA PRO A 331 1.23 -15.57 12.64
C PRO A 331 1.59 -14.21 12.02
N LEU A 332 0.83 -13.74 11.02
CA LEU A 332 1.04 -12.41 10.43
C LEU A 332 0.69 -11.28 11.41
N VAL A 333 -0.35 -11.43 12.23
CA VAL A 333 -0.66 -10.47 13.32
C VAL A 333 0.52 -10.36 14.30
N GLU A 334 1.09 -11.48 14.72
CA GLU A 334 2.22 -11.53 15.66
C GLU A 334 3.45 -10.78 15.12
N ARG A 335 3.75 -10.95 13.83
CA ARG A 335 4.90 -10.32 13.16
C ARG A 335 4.66 -8.84 12.86
N GLN A 336 3.46 -8.47 12.44
CA GLN A 336 3.09 -7.06 12.29
C GLN A 336 3.16 -6.32 13.64
N LEU A 337 2.73 -6.95 14.74
CA LEU A 337 2.87 -6.38 16.08
C LEU A 337 4.35 -6.19 16.48
N ALA A 338 5.25 -7.09 16.05
CA ALA A 338 6.68 -6.93 16.28
C ALA A 338 7.27 -5.72 15.52
N LEU A 339 6.78 -5.43 14.31
CA LEU A 339 7.15 -4.22 13.59
C LEU A 339 6.68 -2.95 14.34
N MET A 340 5.47 -2.96 14.90
CA MET A 340 4.96 -1.83 15.70
C MET A 340 5.78 -1.62 16.98
N GLU A 341 6.16 -2.70 17.67
CA GLU A 341 7.00 -2.63 18.88
C GLU A 341 8.37 -2.04 18.57
N ARG A 342 9.04 -2.55 17.52
CA ARG A 342 10.33 -2.05 17.09
C ARG A 342 10.28 -0.55 16.78
N GLU A 343 9.19 -0.10 16.16
CA GLU A 343 9.02 1.31 15.83
C GLU A 343 8.84 2.18 17.08
N ALA A 344 7.95 1.77 17.99
CA ALA A 344 7.68 2.50 19.23
C ALA A 344 8.90 2.51 20.19
N GLU A 345 9.73 1.46 20.18
CA GLU A 345 10.95 1.38 20.99
C GLU A 345 12.03 2.35 20.50
N ALA A 346 12.14 2.56 19.20
CA ALA A 346 13.15 3.45 18.64
C ALA A 346 12.83 4.95 18.83
N GLY A 347 11.56 5.30 19.01
CA GLY A 347 11.16 6.68 19.30
C GLY A 347 11.53 7.15 20.71
N GLN A 348 11.56 6.24 21.68
CA GLN A 348 11.78 6.49 23.13
C GLN A 348 10.89 7.57 23.80
N ASP A 349 9.93 8.15 23.08
CA ASP A 349 8.99 9.18 23.58
C ASP A 349 7.61 8.62 23.95
N GLY A 350 7.42 7.30 23.81
CA GLY A 350 6.19 6.59 24.11
C GLY A 350 5.13 6.66 23.00
N THR A 351 5.32 7.49 21.97
CA THR A 351 4.47 7.50 20.78
C THR A 351 4.82 6.35 19.83
N PHE A 352 3.98 6.08 18.84
CA PHE A 352 4.20 4.93 17.96
C PHE A 352 5.24 5.16 16.88
N TYR A 353 5.26 6.36 16.27
CA TYR A 353 6.09 6.63 15.09
C TYR A 353 7.36 7.44 15.41
N GLY A 354 7.40 8.09 16.57
CA GLY A 354 8.58 8.74 17.15
C GLY A 354 9.43 9.54 16.17
N SER A 355 10.73 9.25 16.16
CA SER A 355 11.75 9.96 15.38
C SER A 355 11.52 9.91 13.87
N ARG A 356 10.88 8.86 13.34
CA ARG A 356 10.61 8.70 11.91
C ARG A 356 9.66 9.78 11.40
N LEU A 357 8.62 10.11 12.18
CA LEU A 357 7.61 11.11 11.82
C LEU A 357 7.75 12.43 12.61
N ALA A 358 8.90 12.69 13.24
CA ALA A 358 9.13 13.91 14.02
C ALA A 358 8.97 15.20 13.21
N ALA A 359 9.34 15.21 11.92
CA ALA A 359 9.10 16.36 11.05
C ALA A 359 7.61 16.62 10.82
N MET A 360 6.84 15.56 10.56
CA MET A 360 5.37 15.65 10.41
C MET A 360 4.70 16.10 11.71
N ARG A 361 5.16 15.61 12.87
CA ARG A 361 4.67 16.07 14.18
C ARG A 361 4.74 17.59 14.34
N ARG A 362 5.79 18.23 13.81
CA ARG A 362 5.96 19.69 13.84
C ARG A 362 5.18 20.43 12.74
N GLN A 363 5.20 19.90 11.52
CA GLN A 363 4.66 20.59 10.34
C GLN A 363 3.16 20.36 10.14
N ASN A 364 2.66 19.20 10.55
CA ASN A 364 1.26 18.79 10.39
C ASN A 364 0.80 17.92 11.59
N PRO A 365 0.65 18.52 12.78
CA PRO A 365 0.22 17.79 13.99
C PRO A 365 -1.18 17.16 13.82
N HIS A 366 -2.04 17.76 12.99
CA HIS A 366 -3.36 17.20 12.65
C HIS A 366 -3.25 15.81 12.01
N TYR A 367 -2.40 15.66 10.99
CA TYR A 367 -2.21 14.37 10.35
C TYR A 367 -1.37 13.41 11.19
N TYR A 368 -0.38 13.92 11.94
CA TYR A 368 0.42 13.09 12.85
C TYR A 368 -0.44 12.39 13.90
N THR A 369 -1.26 13.15 14.63
CA THR A 369 -2.17 12.60 15.66
C THR A 369 -3.23 11.67 15.08
N ARG A 370 -3.63 11.89 13.83
CA ARG A 370 -4.46 10.95 13.07
C ARG A 370 -3.78 9.59 12.95
N LEU A 371 -2.53 9.54 12.47
CA LEU A 371 -1.78 8.28 12.31
C LEU A 371 -1.56 7.58 13.65
N GLU A 372 -1.22 8.33 14.70
CA GLU A 372 -1.08 7.83 16.07
C GLU A 372 -2.37 7.16 16.57
N SER A 373 -3.50 7.86 16.42
CA SER A 373 -4.80 7.33 16.84
C SER A 373 -5.28 6.14 15.99
N ASP A 374 -4.94 6.07 14.70
CA ASP A 374 -5.28 4.92 13.84
C ASP A 374 -4.61 3.63 14.37
N ARG A 375 -3.32 3.67 14.72
CA ARG A 375 -2.63 2.52 15.33
C ARG A 375 -3.18 2.20 16.72
N ALA A 376 -3.45 3.22 17.54
CA ALA A 376 -4.07 3.01 18.86
C ALA A 376 -5.42 2.29 18.77
N CYS A 377 -6.27 2.73 17.83
CA CYS A 377 -7.57 2.16 17.58
C CYS A 377 -7.45 0.70 17.13
N VAL A 378 -6.53 0.38 16.22
CA VAL A 378 -6.29 -1.01 15.77
C VAL A 378 -5.74 -1.90 16.90
N LEU A 379 -4.81 -1.43 17.73
CA LEU A 379 -4.35 -2.19 18.90
C LEU A 379 -5.51 -2.44 19.87
N ALA A 380 -6.40 -1.47 20.03
CA ALA A 380 -7.61 -1.64 20.81
C ALA A 380 -8.59 -2.64 20.16
N MET A 381 -8.76 -2.64 18.83
CA MET A 381 -9.51 -3.68 18.11
C MET A 381 -8.92 -5.06 18.37
N LEU A 382 -7.60 -5.21 18.26
CA LEU A 382 -6.89 -6.46 18.54
C LEU A 382 -7.18 -6.98 19.95
N LEU A 383 -7.08 -6.14 20.97
CA LEU A 383 -7.36 -6.50 22.36
C LEU A 383 -8.81 -6.96 22.57
N ASN A 384 -9.76 -6.32 21.90
CA ASN A 384 -11.18 -6.63 22.07
C ASN A 384 -11.67 -7.82 21.23
N ASN A 385 -11.08 -8.04 20.05
CA ASN A 385 -11.57 -8.99 19.06
C ASN A 385 -10.80 -10.31 19.09
N LEU A 386 -9.51 -10.33 19.43
CA LEU A 386 -8.71 -11.56 19.50
C LEU A 386 -9.34 -12.64 20.43
N PRO A 387 -9.94 -12.30 21.59
CA PRO A 387 -10.64 -13.30 22.41
C PRO A 387 -11.86 -13.96 21.74
N LEU A 388 -12.39 -13.36 20.68
CA LEU A 388 -13.53 -13.88 19.91
C LEU A 388 -13.08 -14.74 18.73
N VAL A 389 -11.79 -14.72 18.38
CA VAL A 389 -11.24 -15.46 17.25
C VAL A 389 -11.17 -16.94 17.60
N GLN A 390 -11.83 -17.76 16.79
CA GLN A 390 -11.65 -19.19 16.76
C GLN A 390 -10.40 -19.49 15.93
N ALA A 391 -9.31 -19.88 16.58
CA ALA A 391 -8.07 -20.16 15.87
C ALA A 391 -8.27 -21.24 14.78
N PRO A 392 -7.72 -21.03 13.56
CA PRO A 392 -7.68 -22.05 12.52
C PRO A 392 -6.75 -23.21 12.92
N ALA A 393 -6.87 -24.33 12.21
CA ALA A 393 -5.89 -25.40 12.33
C ALA A 393 -4.49 -24.89 11.90
N PRO A 394 -3.39 -25.46 12.42
CA PRO A 394 -2.05 -25.09 11.97
C PRO A 394 -1.88 -25.29 10.45
N ALA A 395 -1.07 -24.43 9.82
CA ALA A 395 -0.80 -24.52 8.40
C ALA A 395 -0.03 -25.81 8.06
N SER A 396 -0.37 -26.46 6.94
CA SER A 396 0.36 -27.62 6.41
C SER A 396 1.51 -27.25 5.48
N VAL A 397 1.53 -26.01 4.98
CA VAL A 397 2.55 -25.47 4.07
C VAL A 397 3.08 -24.15 4.62
N SER A 398 4.19 -23.66 4.07
CA SER A 398 4.70 -22.31 4.40
C SER A 398 3.75 -21.22 3.89
N PHE A 399 3.83 -20.02 4.46
CA PHE A 399 3.05 -18.88 3.96
C PHE A 399 3.41 -18.57 2.50
N GLU A 400 4.71 -18.58 2.17
CA GLU A 400 5.19 -18.32 0.81
C GLU A 400 4.64 -19.32 -0.20
N SER A 401 4.70 -20.61 0.11
CA SER A 401 4.11 -21.66 -0.74
C SER A 401 2.59 -21.45 -0.91
N SER A 402 1.89 -21.00 0.14
CA SER A 402 0.45 -20.76 0.09
C SER A 402 0.03 -19.50 -0.69
N ALA A 403 0.97 -18.59 -0.96
CA ALA A 403 0.73 -17.29 -1.61
C ALA A 403 1.41 -17.18 -2.99
N ALA A 404 2.08 -18.25 -3.43
CA ALA A 404 2.89 -18.31 -4.64
C ALA A 404 2.08 -18.21 -5.95
N GLY A 405 2.80 -18.12 -7.06
CA GLY A 405 2.29 -18.14 -8.43
C GLY A 405 2.12 -16.74 -9.02
N VAL A 406 1.48 -16.67 -10.18
CA VAL A 406 1.19 -15.43 -10.92
C VAL A 406 -0.18 -14.86 -10.55
N TRP A 407 -0.27 -13.54 -10.49
CA TRP A 407 -1.52 -12.77 -10.47
C TRP A 407 -1.41 -11.67 -11.53
N MET A 408 -2.49 -11.42 -12.25
CA MET A 408 -2.51 -10.42 -13.31
C MET A 408 -3.88 -9.76 -13.41
N GLU A 409 -3.90 -8.46 -13.63
CA GLU A 409 -5.06 -7.72 -14.11
C GLU A 409 -4.66 -6.97 -15.39
N ASP A 410 -4.99 -7.56 -16.53
CA ASP A 410 -4.57 -7.08 -17.85
C ASP A 410 -5.17 -5.70 -18.16
N ALA A 411 -6.47 -5.53 -17.92
CA ALA A 411 -7.16 -4.25 -18.16
C ALA A 411 -6.55 -3.08 -17.37
N HIS A 412 -6.10 -3.35 -16.14
CA HIS A 412 -5.41 -2.35 -15.31
C HIS A 412 -3.93 -2.20 -15.69
N GLY A 413 -3.31 -3.24 -16.26
CA GLY A 413 -1.88 -3.29 -16.56
C GLY A 413 -1.05 -3.54 -15.31
N ALA A 414 -1.43 -4.52 -14.49
CA ALA A 414 -0.67 -4.93 -13.31
C ALA A 414 -0.44 -6.44 -13.27
N VAL A 415 0.76 -6.85 -12.84
CA VAL A 415 1.14 -8.26 -12.73
C VAL A 415 2.09 -8.46 -11.56
N MET A 416 2.01 -9.64 -10.95
CA MET A 416 2.86 -10.05 -9.83
C MET A 416 3.12 -11.55 -9.92
N HIS A 417 4.36 -11.94 -9.66
CA HIS A 417 4.77 -13.31 -9.47
C HIS A 417 5.42 -13.46 -8.10
N ARG A 418 5.04 -14.50 -7.36
CA ARG A 418 5.60 -14.82 -6.04
C ARG A 418 6.09 -16.26 -5.98
N SER A 419 7.30 -16.45 -5.46
CA SER A 419 7.87 -17.74 -5.06
C SER A 419 8.37 -17.66 -3.62
N ALA A 420 8.99 -18.73 -3.10
CA ALA A 420 9.68 -18.68 -1.81
C ALA A 420 10.85 -17.69 -1.76
N HIS A 421 11.41 -17.33 -2.93
CA HIS A 421 12.65 -16.56 -3.03
C HIS A 421 12.45 -15.17 -3.64
N ARG A 422 11.36 -14.91 -4.36
CA ARG A 422 11.12 -13.66 -5.07
C ARG A 422 9.66 -13.24 -5.03
N LEU A 423 9.43 -11.99 -4.64
CA LEU A 423 8.24 -11.23 -4.96
C LEU A 423 8.62 -10.22 -6.05
N ALA A 424 8.11 -10.45 -7.26
CA ALA A 424 8.31 -9.58 -8.40
C ALA A 424 6.97 -9.04 -8.90
N SER A 425 6.92 -7.77 -9.30
CA SER A 425 5.69 -7.18 -9.85
C SER A 425 6.00 -6.04 -10.79
N PHE A 426 5.05 -5.75 -11.68
CA PHE A 426 5.05 -4.52 -12.45
C PHE A 426 3.63 -3.95 -12.52
N ALA A 427 3.48 -2.64 -12.29
CA ALA A 427 2.22 -1.92 -12.40
C ALA A 427 2.39 -0.68 -13.29
N TRP A 428 1.74 -0.69 -14.46
CA TRP A 428 1.76 0.43 -15.39
C TRP A 428 0.93 1.61 -14.89
N ARG A 429 -0.22 1.34 -14.26
CA ARG A 429 -1.07 2.32 -13.56
C ARG A 429 -0.76 2.35 -12.06
N ALA A 430 0.53 2.51 -11.74
CA ALA A 430 0.99 2.75 -10.38
C ALA A 430 0.85 4.24 -10.00
N HIS A 431 1.01 4.56 -8.71
CA HIS A 431 1.15 5.92 -8.23
C HIS A 431 2.51 6.51 -8.63
N GLY A 432 2.53 7.09 -9.83
CA GLY A 432 3.69 7.57 -10.55
C GLY A 432 3.71 7.10 -12.01
N LEU A 433 2.88 6.13 -12.40
CA LEU A 433 2.94 5.36 -13.65
C LEU A 433 4.24 4.58 -13.84
N ALA A 434 4.14 3.31 -14.25
CA ALA A 434 5.26 2.36 -14.39
C ALA A 434 6.09 2.19 -13.10
N GLN A 435 5.89 1.05 -12.46
CA GLN A 435 6.56 0.70 -11.21
C GLN A 435 6.85 -0.79 -11.19
N GLY A 436 8.13 -1.15 -11.03
CA GLY A 436 8.57 -2.51 -10.81
C GLY A 436 8.93 -2.78 -9.34
N LEU A 437 8.98 -4.06 -8.99
CA LEU A 437 9.52 -4.55 -7.72
C LEU A 437 10.18 -5.91 -7.97
N CYS A 438 11.31 -6.15 -7.33
CA CYS A 438 11.97 -7.46 -7.25
C CYS A 438 12.68 -7.52 -5.90
N VAL A 439 12.11 -8.23 -4.94
CA VAL A 439 12.65 -8.34 -3.58
C VAL A 439 12.33 -9.72 -2.98
N PRO A 440 13.08 -10.16 -1.96
CA PRO A 440 12.70 -11.34 -1.23
C PRO A 440 11.36 -11.15 -0.52
N PRO A 441 10.45 -12.13 -0.58
CA PRO A 441 9.17 -12.03 0.13
C PRO A 441 9.33 -12.04 1.66
N GLY A 442 10.50 -12.49 2.13
CA GLY A 442 10.87 -12.56 3.54
C GLY A 442 11.49 -11.30 4.14
N ASP A 443 11.73 -10.25 3.34
CA ASP A 443 12.37 -9.02 3.83
C ASP A 443 11.72 -7.77 3.23
N SER A 444 10.66 -7.31 3.90
CA SER A 444 9.95 -6.10 3.49
C SER A 444 10.75 -4.81 3.69
N SER A 445 11.91 -4.86 4.36
CA SER A 445 12.76 -3.70 4.55
C SER A 445 13.42 -3.25 3.25
N LEU A 446 13.57 -4.15 2.28
CA LEU A 446 14.16 -3.88 0.96
C LEU A 446 13.17 -3.26 -0.04
N ALA A 447 11.89 -3.13 0.34
CA ALA A 447 10.84 -2.70 -0.57
C ALA A 447 10.52 -1.21 -0.43
N GLU A 448 10.83 -0.45 -1.48
CA GLU A 448 10.21 0.84 -1.82
C GLU A 448 9.46 0.70 -3.16
N TRP A 449 8.56 1.63 -3.45
CA TRP A 449 7.61 1.55 -4.54
C TRP A 449 7.71 2.73 -5.51
N SER A 450 7.76 3.97 -5.03
CA SER A 450 7.61 5.15 -5.88
C SER A 450 8.63 5.19 -7.03
N LEU A 451 8.14 4.97 -8.25
CA LEU A 451 8.95 4.87 -9.49
C LEU A 451 10.07 3.82 -9.42
N ASN A 452 9.96 2.84 -8.53
CA ASN A 452 10.96 1.81 -8.37
C ASN A 452 11.11 1.01 -9.67
N LEU A 453 12.34 0.70 -10.07
CA LEU A 453 12.70 0.00 -11.31
C LEU A 453 12.20 0.66 -12.61
N SER A 454 11.87 1.96 -12.56
CA SER A 454 11.49 2.79 -13.71
C SER A 454 12.38 4.03 -13.75
N PRO A 455 12.75 4.55 -14.95
CA PRO A 455 13.44 5.82 -15.04
C PRO A 455 12.65 6.94 -14.35
N VAL A 456 13.38 7.83 -13.68
CA VAL A 456 12.87 9.12 -13.18
C VAL A 456 13.36 10.18 -14.15
N ILE A 457 12.44 10.79 -14.90
CA ILE A 457 12.73 11.80 -15.93
C ILE A 457 11.91 13.04 -15.61
N ARG A 458 12.51 14.04 -14.96
CA ARG A 458 11.82 15.29 -14.60
C ARG A 458 12.34 16.44 -15.44
N PHE A 459 11.43 17.08 -16.18
CA PHE A 459 11.73 18.32 -16.89
C PHE A 459 11.53 19.52 -15.97
N LEU A 460 12.21 20.63 -16.27
CA LEU A 460 12.05 21.91 -15.58
C LEU A 460 10.57 22.30 -15.50
N GLY A 461 10.08 22.53 -14.28
CA GLY A 461 8.66 22.79 -13.97
C GLY A 461 7.94 21.62 -13.31
N ASP A 462 8.52 20.42 -13.32
CA ASP A 462 8.09 19.29 -12.51
C ASP A 462 8.86 19.26 -11.18
N ASP A 463 8.15 19.57 -10.07
CA ASP A 463 8.71 19.57 -8.72
C ASP A 463 8.68 18.19 -8.03
N GLY A 464 8.16 17.17 -8.71
CA GLY A 464 8.01 15.81 -8.19
C GLY A 464 6.96 15.64 -7.09
N SER A 465 6.19 16.68 -6.75
CA SER A 465 5.19 16.63 -5.68
C SER A 465 3.95 15.82 -6.05
N GLN A 466 3.65 15.72 -7.35
CA GLN A 466 2.54 14.96 -7.91
C GLN A 466 3.05 13.99 -8.99
N PRO A 467 3.45 12.76 -8.61
CA PRO A 467 4.12 11.82 -9.52
C PRO A 467 3.38 11.50 -10.83
N ASN A 468 2.05 11.63 -10.87
CA ASN A 468 1.25 11.40 -12.07
C ASN A 468 1.03 12.64 -12.94
N ALA A 469 1.28 13.86 -12.44
CA ALA A 469 0.82 15.09 -13.08
C ALA A 469 1.49 15.32 -14.45
N HIS A 470 2.74 14.90 -14.60
CA HIS A 470 3.56 15.15 -15.78
C HIS A 470 3.89 13.90 -16.58
N ARG A 471 3.10 12.83 -16.39
CA ARG A 471 3.31 11.54 -17.04
C ARG A 471 1.99 11.01 -17.60
N ARG A 472 2.05 10.33 -18.75
CA ARG A 472 0.88 9.68 -19.37
C ARG A 472 1.26 8.31 -19.90
N LEU A 473 0.55 7.27 -19.46
CA LEU A 473 0.71 5.93 -20.00
C LEU A 473 0.24 5.91 -21.45
N LEU A 474 1.09 5.45 -22.36
CA LEU A 474 0.78 5.38 -23.79
C LEU A 474 0.23 4.01 -24.16
N GLN A 475 0.95 2.96 -23.75
CA GLN A 475 0.58 1.57 -24.01
C GLN A 475 1.29 0.65 -23.03
N CYS A 476 0.72 -0.53 -22.82
CA CYS A 476 1.36 -1.62 -22.10
C CYS A 476 0.80 -2.97 -22.56
N GLN A 477 1.61 -4.01 -22.42
CA GLN A 477 1.24 -5.41 -22.64
C GLN A 477 1.87 -6.27 -21.54
N ILE A 478 1.19 -7.34 -21.17
CA ILE A 478 1.67 -8.30 -20.17
C ILE A 478 1.45 -9.70 -20.74
N GLU A 479 2.47 -10.55 -20.65
CA GLU A 479 2.39 -11.95 -21.03
C GLU A 479 2.92 -12.83 -19.87
N PRO A 480 2.13 -13.78 -19.36
CA PRO A 480 2.61 -14.73 -18.36
C PRO A 480 3.58 -15.73 -18.98
N LEU A 481 4.64 -16.08 -18.24
CA LEU A 481 5.59 -17.14 -18.61
C LEU A 481 5.18 -18.43 -17.89
N GLY A 482 3.98 -18.91 -18.18
CA GLY A 482 3.33 -19.96 -17.39
C GLY A 482 2.99 -19.47 -15.97
N GLU A 483 3.17 -20.33 -14.97
CA GLU A 483 2.95 -20.00 -13.55
C GLU A 483 4.22 -19.49 -12.83
N GLU A 484 5.37 -19.47 -13.52
CA GLU A 484 6.70 -19.27 -12.93
C GLU A 484 7.27 -17.85 -13.16
N GLY A 485 6.59 -17.04 -13.97
CA GLY A 485 7.09 -15.71 -14.31
C GLY A 485 6.14 -14.91 -15.20
N PHE A 486 6.63 -13.76 -15.65
CA PHE A 486 5.92 -12.89 -16.59
C PHE A 486 6.90 -12.01 -17.34
N VAL A 487 6.47 -11.48 -18.48
CA VAL A 487 7.12 -10.38 -19.19
C VAL A 487 6.11 -9.27 -19.45
N THR A 488 6.55 -8.03 -19.38
CA THR A 488 5.72 -6.87 -19.71
C THR A 488 6.53 -5.85 -20.47
N CYS A 489 5.86 -5.15 -21.39
CA CYS A 489 6.46 -4.10 -22.20
C CYS A 489 5.48 -2.93 -22.35
N GLY A 490 5.97 -1.71 -22.38
CA GLY A 490 5.12 -0.53 -22.48
C GLY A 490 5.87 0.78 -22.54
N ALA A 491 5.11 1.86 -22.65
CA ALA A 491 5.65 3.20 -22.83
C ALA A 491 4.89 4.25 -22.01
N VAL A 492 5.64 5.20 -21.46
CA VAL A 492 5.14 6.36 -20.72
C VAL A 492 5.67 7.63 -21.39
N MET A 493 4.77 8.57 -21.65
CA MET A 493 5.12 9.94 -22.03
C MET A 493 5.55 10.72 -20.79
N GLU A 494 6.71 11.37 -20.86
CA GLU A 494 7.30 12.18 -19.81
C GLU A 494 7.17 13.68 -20.13
N GLY A 495 7.12 14.50 -19.08
CA GLY A 495 7.05 15.96 -19.22
C GLY A 495 5.75 16.47 -19.85
N VAL A 496 4.63 15.80 -19.56
CA VAL A 496 3.28 16.19 -20.00
C VAL A 496 2.83 17.45 -19.27
N SER A 497 2.33 18.45 -20.00
CA SER A 497 1.74 19.68 -19.45
C SER A 497 2.58 20.35 -18.33
N VAL A 498 3.90 20.42 -18.53
CA VAL A 498 4.81 21.06 -17.59
C VAL A 498 4.73 22.57 -17.77
N SER A 499 4.64 23.30 -16.65
CA SER A 499 4.64 24.76 -16.61
C SER A 499 5.89 25.26 -15.90
N VAL A 500 6.51 26.28 -16.45
CA VAL A 500 7.65 26.99 -15.87
C VAL A 500 7.21 28.40 -15.51
N ASP A 501 7.72 28.91 -14.39
CA ASP A 501 7.44 30.28 -13.94
C ASP A 501 7.72 31.31 -15.05
N GLU A 502 6.98 32.43 -15.01
CA GLU A 502 6.97 33.47 -16.05
C GLU A 502 6.38 33.04 -17.41
N GLY A 503 5.57 31.96 -17.44
CA GLY A 503 4.59 31.70 -18.49
C GLY A 503 4.99 30.72 -19.60
N ALA A 504 6.16 30.07 -19.48
CA ALA A 504 6.53 29.01 -20.42
C ALA A 504 5.81 27.70 -20.09
N SER A 505 5.37 26.97 -21.12
CA SER A 505 4.79 25.64 -20.96
C SER A 505 5.25 24.71 -22.07
N CYS A 506 5.36 23.42 -21.74
CA CYS A 506 5.73 22.37 -22.68
C CYS A 506 4.97 21.08 -22.35
N THR A 507 4.79 20.22 -23.33
CA THR A 507 4.19 18.90 -23.14
C THR A 507 4.93 17.87 -23.96
N ASP A 508 4.79 16.61 -23.56
CA ASP A 508 5.17 15.44 -24.35
C ASP A 508 6.66 15.50 -24.74
N GLN A 509 7.53 15.59 -23.73
CA GLN A 509 8.93 15.98 -23.88
C GLN A 509 9.90 14.81 -24.04
N ALA A 510 9.54 13.61 -23.57
CA ALA A 510 10.26 12.37 -23.84
C ALA A 510 9.33 11.16 -23.77
N VAL A 511 9.75 10.05 -24.35
CA VAL A 511 9.05 8.76 -24.23
C VAL A 511 9.98 7.77 -23.56
N THR A 512 9.58 7.30 -22.39
CA THR A 512 10.17 6.17 -21.67
C THR A 512 9.56 4.89 -22.17
N ARG A 513 10.38 3.92 -22.59
CA ARG A 513 9.97 2.56 -22.94
C ARG A 513 10.68 1.58 -22.03
N ILE A 514 9.92 0.62 -21.50
CA ILE A 514 10.42 -0.36 -20.55
C ILE A 514 9.96 -1.74 -21.01
N ALA A 515 10.88 -2.70 -20.95
CA ALA A 515 10.54 -4.12 -20.91
C ALA A 515 11.06 -4.71 -19.60
N PHE A 516 10.21 -5.41 -18.88
CA PHE A 516 10.52 -6.00 -17.57
C PHE A 516 10.04 -7.45 -17.54
N ALA A 517 10.89 -8.37 -17.09
CA ALA A 517 10.56 -9.78 -16.98
C ALA A 517 10.96 -10.36 -15.63
N ALA A 518 10.05 -11.09 -15.00
CA ALA A 518 10.35 -11.98 -13.88
C ALA A 518 10.58 -13.38 -14.46
N LEU A 519 11.81 -13.89 -14.38
CA LEU A 519 12.21 -15.14 -15.05
C LEU A 519 11.71 -16.39 -14.30
N PRO A 520 11.49 -17.52 -15.00
CA PRO A 520 11.06 -18.78 -14.37
C PRO A 520 11.99 -19.34 -13.28
N ASP A 521 13.26 -18.90 -13.22
CA ASP A 521 14.23 -19.35 -12.20
C ASP A 521 13.85 -18.97 -10.75
N GLY A 522 12.80 -18.17 -10.56
CA GLY A 522 12.30 -17.80 -9.23
C GLY A 522 13.15 -16.80 -8.46
N HIS A 523 14.22 -16.26 -9.04
CA HIS A 523 15.17 -15.32 -8.41
C HIS A 523 15.38 -14.03 -9.21
N THR A 524 15.42 -14.13 -10.54
CA THR A 524 15.96 -13.07 -11.39
C THR A 524 14.87 -12.27 -12.11
N CYS A 525 14.98 -10.94 -12.07
CA CYS A 525 14.23 -10.06 -12.96
C CYS A 525 15.19 -9.40 -13.95
N LEU A 526 14.80 -9.32 -15.23
CA LEU A 526 15.51 -8.56 -16.27
C LEU A 526 14.72 -7.30 -16.61
N SER A 527 15.43 -6.22 -16.92
CA SER A 527 14.82 -4.97 -17.36
C SER A 527 15.64 -4.31 -18.46
N LEU A 528 14.95 -3.77 -19.45
CA LEU A 528 15.46 -2.88 -20.49
C LEU A 528 14.76 -1.53 -20.33
N GLN A 529 15.51 -0.44 -20.32
CA GLN A 529 14.97 0.92 -20.25
C GLN A 529 15.54 1.75 -21.38
N TYR A 530 14.66 2.38 -22.17
CA TYR A 530 15.01 3.21 -23.30
C TYR A 530 14.20 4.51 -23.30
N VAL A 531 14.87 5.65 -23.13
CA VAL A 531 14.24 6.97 -23.03
C VAL A 531 14.76 7.87 -24.15
N VAL A 532 13.84 8.44 -24.93
CA VAL A 532 14.18 9.33 -26.05
C VAL A 532 13.42 10.64 -25.89
N ALA A 533 14.13 11.76 -25.94
CA ALA A 533 13.55 13.09 -25.96
C ALA A 533 12.74 13.32 -27.26
N ALA A 534 11.72 14.16 -27.19
CA ALA A 534 10.90 14.52 -28.33
C ALA A 534 11.75 15.03 -29.50
N SER A 535 11.40 14.64 -30.73
CA SER A 535 12.22 14.88 -31.93
C SER A 535 12.10 16.29 -32.50
N ASP A 536 11.17 17.10 -31.99
CA ASP A 536 10.76 18.38 -32.56
C ASP A 536 10.96 19.58 -31.62
N ARG A 537 11.50 19.36 -30.40
CA ARG A 537 11.68 20.42 -29.40
C ARG A 537 12.88 20.20 -28.49
N VAL A 538 13.36 21.29 -27.91
CA VAL A 538 14.38 21.28 -26.86
C VAL A 538 13.69 21.16 -25.51
N GLY A 539 14.19 20.26 -24.65
CA GLY A 539 13.76 20.14 -23.27
C GLY A 539 14.87 20.59 -22.31
N PHE A 540 14.48 20.90 -21.07
CA PHE A 540 15.42 21.13 -19.97
C PHE A 540 15.14 20.12 -18.88
N LEU A 541 16.06 19.19 -18.68
CA LEU A 541 15.96 18.11 -17.70
C LEU A 541 16.51 18.61 -16.36
N ALA A 542 15.70 18.50 -15.31
CA ALA A 542 16.03 18.91 -13.96
C ALA A 542 16.51 17.73 -13.08
N GLU A 543 16.03 16.52 -13.36
CA GLU A 543 16.55 15.30 -12.76
C GLU A 543 16.44 14.15 -13.76
N TYR A 544 17.45 13.30 -13.80
CA TYR A 544 17.35 12.01 -14.44
C TYR A 544 18.02 10.91 -13.62
N LYS A 545 17.31 9.78 -13.50
CA LYS A 545 17.81 8.53 -12.90
C LYS A 545 17.30 7.38 -13.75
N ASP A 546 18.19 6.51 -14.18
CA ASP A 546 17.82 5.23 -14.79
C ASP A 546 17.96 4.11 -13.76
N LEU A 547 17.59 2.87 -14.12
CA LEU A 547 17.49 1.69 -13.25
C LEU A 547 16.57 1.94 -12.04
N HIS A 548 16.94 2.86 -11.16
CA HIS A 548 16.20 3.44 -10.05
C HIS A 548 15.60 2.36 -9.15
N LEU A 549 16.49 1.55 -8.59
CA LEU A 549 16.14 0.61 -7.53
C LEU A 549 16.20 1.35 -6.18
N ALA A 550 15.03 1.70 -5.66
CA ALA A 550 14.87 2.40 -4.40
C ALA A 550 14.85 1.40 -3.22
N ILE A 551 15.81 1.53 -2.31
CA ILE A 551 15.98 0.63 -1.15
C ILE A 551 15.90 1.44 0.15
N PRO A 552 14.93 1.17 1.03
CA PRO A 552 14.88 1.82 2.34
C PRO A 552 16.12 1.50 3.18
N ASN A 553 16.71 2.53 3.77
CA ASN A 553 17.80 2.42 4.74
C ASN A 553 17.44 3.25 5.98
N ASP A 554 16.49 2.77 6.78
CA ASP A 554 15.89 3.48 7.93
C ASP A 554 15.76 2.51 9.12
N LEU A 555 14.80 2.75 9.99
CA LEU A 555 14.61 2.07 11.26
C LEU A 555 14.59 0.53 11.18
N PHE A 556 13.92 -0.02 10.17
CA PHE A 556 13.65 -1.46 10.07
C PHE A 556 14.84 -2.30 9.62
N ASN A 557 15.93 -1.68 9.21
CA ASN A 557 17.24 -2.30 8.99
C ASN A 557 18.32 -1.71 9.91
N GLY A 558 17.93 -0.92 10.91
CA GLY A 558 18.85 -0.34 11.89
C GLY A 558 19.67 0.82 11.34
N TYR A 559 19.15 1.54 10.34
CA TYR A 559 19.81 2.65 9.65
C TYR A 559 21.15 2.25 9.01
N ARG A 560 21.28 0.97 8.67
CA ARG A 560 22.49 0.36 8.14
C ARG A 560 22.14 -0.61 7.01
N ARG A 561 22.82 -0.48 5.88
CA ARG A 561 22.86 -1.49 4.80
C ARG A 561 24.30 -1.89 4.55
N THR A 562 24.54 -3.17 4.26
CA THR A 562 25.84 -3.64 3.78
C THR A 562 25.75 -3.81 2.28
N VAL A 563 26.73 -3.28 1.56
CA VAL A 563 26.86 -3.38 0.11
C VAL A 563 28.13 -4.16 -0.20
N TRP A 564 28.02 -5.19 -1.03
CA TRP A 564 29.14 -5.92 -1.60
C TRP A 564 29.26 -5.60 -3.08
N SER A 565 30.47 -5.49 -3.59
CA SER A 565 30.77 -5.33 -5.00
C SER A 565 32.16 -5.86 -5.31
N SER A 566 32.64 -5.67 -6.54
CA SER A 566 34.04 -5.95 -6.90
C SER A 566 35.07 -5.15 -6.11
N SER A 567 34.69 -4.02 -5.48
CA SER A 567 35.59 -3.26 -4.60
C SER A 567 35.60 -3.75 -3.15
N GLY A 568 34.82 -4.79 -2.83
CA GLY A 568 34.73 -5.39 -1.50
C GLY A 568 33.44 -5.02 -0.79
N ARG A 569 33.51 -4.92 0.54
CA ARG A 569 32.36 -4.68 1.42
C ARG A 569 32.36 -3.23 1.93
N THR A 570 31.23 -2.56 1.76
CA THR A 570 30.97 -1.19 2.24
C THR A 570 29.73 -1.19 3.14
N GLU A 571 29.73 -0.35 4.17
CA GLU A 571 28.57 -0.16 5.04
C GLU A 571 28.00 1.24 4.83
N LEU A 572 26.70 1.31 4.56
CA LEU A 572 25.96 2.56 4.33
C LEU A 572 25.11 2.87 5.55
N HIS A 573 25.40 4.00 6.20
CA HIS A 573 24.65 4.50 7.36
C HIS A 573 23.73 5.66 6.97
N SER A 574 22.50 5.66 7.50
CA SER A 574 21.52 6.72 7.25
C SER A 574 21.22 7.55 8.52
N PRO A 575 21.11 8.87 8.40
CA PRO A 575 21.42 9.67 7.22
C PRO A 575 22.94 9.68 6.91
N PRO A 576 23.34 9.86 5.63
CA PRO A 576 24.71 10.24 5.29
C PRO A 576 25.03 11.64 5.84
N GLU A 577 26.30 12.04 5.83
CA GLU A 577 26.74 13.37 6.30
C GLU A 577 26.28 14.51 5.37
N ARG A 578 26.17 14.22 4.08
CA ARG A 578 25.72 15.14 3.02
C ARG A 578 25.00 14.35 1.94
N ASP A 579 24.24 15.05 1.10
CA ASP A 579 23.75 14.45 -0.13
C ASP A 579 24.96 14.05 -0.98
N GLU A 580 24.96 12.79 -1.45
CA GLU A 580 26.11 12.20 -2.12
C GLU A 580 25.67 11.16 -3.14
N THR A 581 26.47 10.98 -4.19
CA THR A 581 26.34 9.88 -5.14
C THR A 581 27.63 9.06 -5.07
N LEU A 582 27.53 7.82 -4.62
CA LEU A 582 28.66 6.92 -4.48
C LEU A 582 28.84 6.10 -5.76
N ALA A 583 30.00 6.18 -6.38
CA ALA A 583 30.35 5.30 -7.48
C ALA A 583 30.75 3.92 -6.96
N ILE A 584 30.14 2.87 -7.50
CA ILE A 584 30.46 1.47 -7.24
C ILE A 584 31.11 0.91 -8.51
N PRO A 585 32.46 0.80 -8.56
CA PRO A 585 33.15 0.29 -9.73
C PRO A 585 32.79 -1.18 -9.98
N GLY A 586 32.60 -1.51 -11.26
CA GLY A 586 32.23 -2.85 -11.70
C GLY A 586 30.75 -2.97 -12.06
N SER A 587 30.37 -4.11 -12.61
CA SER A 587 29.05 -4.35 -13.18
C SER A 587 28.03 -4.88 -12.17
N TRP A 588 28.39 -5.10 -10.90
CA TRP A 588 27.46 -5.68 -9.93
C TRP A 588 27.61 -5.09 -8.54
N LEU A 589 26.51 -5.10 -7.80
CA LEU A 589 26.50 -4.93 -6.36
C LEU A 589 25.44 -5.83 -5.73
N ASN A 590 25.61 -6.16 -4.45
CA ASN A 590 24.60 -6.85 -3.66
C ASN A 590 24.35 -6.10 -2.35
N VAL A 591 23.08 -6.01 -1.95
CA VAL A 591 22.64 -5.41 -0.69
C VAL A 591 22.24 -6.51 0.29
N ASP A 592 22.78 -6.42 1.50
CA ASP A 592 22.58 -7.32 2.65
C ASP A 592 22.78 -8.82 2.40
N ASP A 593 23.57 -9.21 1.39
CA ASP A 593 23.76 -10.61 0.96
C ASP A 593 22.44 -11.25 0.50
N ARG A 594 21.52 -10.42 -0.01
CA ARG A 594 20.09 -10.72 -0.17
C ARG A 594 19.49 -10.22 -1.48
N LEU A 595 19.98 -9.09 -2.01
CA LEU A 595 19.44 -8.44 -3.21
C LEU A 595 20.57 -8.00 -4.13
N GLY A 596 20.75 -8.70 -5.24
CA GLY A 596 21.78 -8.43 -6.24
C GLY A 596 21.28 -7.52 -7.36
N VAL A 597 22.18 -6.71 -7.91
CA VAL A 597 21.99 -5.94 -9.16
C VAL A 597 23.18 -6.21 -10.06
N VAL A 598 22.92 -6.46 -11.34
CA VAL A 598 23.95 -6.65 -12.38
C VAL A 598 23.63 -5.77 -13.59
N ALA A 599 24.52 -4.85 -13.92
CA ALA A 599 24.50 -4.08 -15.15
C ALA A 599 24.91 -4.97 -16.34
N LEU A 600 24.04 -5.09 -17.34
CA LEU A 600 24.22 -5.96 -18.52
C LEU A 600 24.50 -5.17 -19.80
N HIS A 601 24.02 -3.93 -19.88
CA HIS A 601 24.15 -3.05 -21.04
C HIS A 601 24.04 -1.58 -20.63
N GLY A 602 24.79 -0.73 -21.32
CA GLY A 602 24.55 0.71 -21.34
C GLY A 602 25.17 1.53 -20.22
N GLY A 603 25.95 0.95 -19.29
CA GLY A 603 26.65 1.70 -18.24
C GLY A 603 27.96 1.05 -17.78
N ASP A 604 28.90 1.89 -17.37
CA ASP A 604 30.27 1.50 -16.99
C ASP A 604 30.39 1.08 -15.52
N GLY A 605 29.31 1.21 -14.75
CA GLY A 605 29.24 0.83 -13.35
C GLY A 605 27.87 1.11 -12.73
N LEU A 606 27.81 1.04 -11.39
CA LEU A 606 26.61 1.34 -10.62
C LEU A 606 26.86 2.55 -9.71
N LEU A 607 25.79 3.25 -9.38
CA LEU A 607 25.77 4.41 -8.51
C LEU A 607 24.79 4.17 -7.36
N VAL A 608 25.09 4.72 -6.19
CA VAL A 608 24.15 4.81 -5.06
C VAL A 608 23.92 6.30 -4.75
N ASP A 609 22.75 6.83 -5.09
CA ASP A 609 22.32 8.18 -4.75
C ASP A 609 21.72 8.20 -3.34
N ARG A 610 22.22 9.09 -2.49
CA ARG A 610 21.94 9.11 -1.04
C ARG A 610 21.62 10.51 -0.57
N SER A 611 20.87 10.60 0.53
CA SER A 611 20.44 11.89 1.07
C SER A 611 20.41 12.00 2.56
N VAL A 612 20.79 13.18 3.05
CA VAL A 612 20.59 13.57 4.46
C VAL A 612 19.12 13.66 4.84
N ALA A 613 18.23 13.80 3.85
CA ALA A 613 16.80 13.90 4.05
C ALA A 613 16.11 12.58 3.70
N ARG A 614 15.01 12.30 4.39
CA ARG A 614 14.09 11.23 3.97
C ARG A 614 13.46 11.60 2.62
N ARG A 615 13.24 10.60 1.75
CA ARG A 615 12.71 10.79 0.39
C ARG A 615 11.53 9.87 0.04
N ALA A 616 11.23 8.83 0.83
CA ALA A 616 10.16 7.88 0.49
C ALA A 616 8.76 8.51 0.50
N GLY A 617 8.15 8.57 -0.69
CA GLY A 617 6.81 9.08 -0.95
C GLY A 617 6.64 10.57 -0.66
N ARG A 618 5.44 11.09 -0.94
CA ARG A 618 5.08 12.52 -0.77
C ARG A 618 5.42 13.07 0.61
N TYR A 619 5.28 12.25 1.66
CA TYR A 619 5.50 12.66 3.05
C TYR A 619 6.93 12.42 3.54
N ARG A 620 7.85 11.95 2.67
CA ARG A 620 9.28 11.80 2.98
C ARG A 620 9.49 11.04 4.29
N SER A 621 8.92 9.83 4.36
CA SER A 621 8.74 9.10 5.62
C SER A 621 9.79 8.01 5.90
N LEU A 622 10.72 7.79 4.97
CA LEU A 622 11.89 6.90 5.12
C LEU A 622 13.12 7.49 4.43
N PHE A 623 14.29 7.21 4.98
CA PHE A 623 15.56 7.28 4.25
C PHE A 623 15.59 6.16 3.21
N VAL A 624 16.04 6.51 2.01
CA VAL A 624 16.11 5.61 0.85
C VAL A 624 17.44 5.88 0.17
N ASP A 625 18.17 4.81 -0.09
CA ASP A 625 19.31 4.80 -1.00
C ASP A 625 18.79 4.32 -2.37
N GLU A 626 19.14 5.01 -3.44
CA GLU A 626 18.67 4.71 -4.80
C GLU A 626 19.83 4.20 -5.64
N ILE A 627 19.73 2.96 -6.13
CA ILE A 627 20.73 2.37 -7.02
C ILE A 627 20.37 2.73 -8.47
N CYS A 628 21.35 3.26 -9.20
CA CYS A 628 21.21 3.70 -10.59
C CYS A 628 22.42 3.24 -11.42
N MET A 629 22.34 3.32 -12.74
CA MET A 629 23.53 3.25 -13.62
C MET A 629 24.02 4.66 -13.95
N HIS A 630 23.09 5.60 -14.10
CA HIS A 630 23.36 7.03 -14.30
C HIS A 630 22.43 7.89 -13.44
N VAL A 631 22.97 8.99 -12.95
CA VAL A 631 22.26 10.00 -12.15
C VAL A 631 22.68 11.39 -12.62
N GLY A 632 21.72 12.29 -12.79
CA GLY A 632 21.98 13.70 -12.94
C GLY A 632 20.97 14.54 -12.19
N HIS A 633 21.50 15.46 -11.39
CA HIS A 633 20.74 16.44 -10.60
C HIS A 633 20.88 17.87 -11.13
N ASP A 634 21.78 18.08 -12.09
CA ASP A 634 22.03 19.38 -12.70
C ASP A 634 21.12 19.62 -13.91
N LEU A 635 20.75 20.88 -14.11
CA LEU A 635 19.95 21.29 -15.25
C LEU A 635 20.69 20.98 -16.57
N MET A 636 20.11 20.11 -17.38
CA MET A 636 20.67 19.69 -18.65
C MET A 636 19.76 20.08 -19.82
N ARG A 637 20.33 20.69 -20.87
CA ARG A 637 19.61 20.91 -22.12
C ARG A 637 19.55 19.61 -22.94
N CYS A 638 18.34 19.12 -23.19
CA CYS A 638 18.07 17.98 -24.06
C CYS A 638 17.82 18.46 -25.50
N ARG A 639 18.63 17.98 -26.44
CA ARG A 639 18.41 18.26 -27.88
C ARG A 639 17.27 17.36 -28.39
N PRO A 640 16.58 17.77 -29.47
CA PRO A 640 15.53 16.94 -30.05
C PRO A 640 16.04 15.56 -30.44
N GLY A 641 15.31 14.50 -30.08
CA GLY A 641 15.66 13.11 -30.39
C GLY A 641 16.85 12.54 -29.61
N LEU A 642 17.36 13.25 -28.60
CA LEU A 642 18.44 12.75 -27.75
C LEU A 642 18.00 11.48 -27.00
N VAL A 643 18.80 10.43 -27.08
CA VAL A 643 18.65 9.24 -26.22
C VAL A 643 19.17 9.62 -24.83
N LEU A 644 18.27 9.62 -23.85
CA LEU A 644 18.58 9.94 -22.45
C LEU A 644 18.98 8.70 -21.66
N THR A 645 18.42 7.54 -22.01
CA THR A 645 18.66 6.26 -21.34
C THR A 645 18.62 5.14 -22.39
N ASP A 646 19.58 4.23 -22.34
CA ASP A 646 19.61 2.99 -23.12
C ASP A 646 20.39 1.94 -22.34
N ILE A 647 19.70 1.27 -21.41
CA ILE A 647 20.33 0.35 -20.45
C ILE A 647 19.60 -0.98 -20.36
N GLY A 648 20.32 -1.99 -19.88
CA GLY A 648 19.78 -3.29 -19.52
C GLY A 648 20.45 -3.83 -18.26
N PHE A 649 19.65 -4.42 -17.36
CA PHE A 649 20.15 -4.90 -16.06
C PHE A 649 19.33 -6.08 -15.53
N ALA A 650 19.91 -6.80 -14.57
CA ALA A 650 19.25 -7.81 -13.76
C ALA A 650 19.13 -7.38 -12.30
N VAL A 651 18.02 -7.75 -11.66
CA VAL A 651 17.84 -7.66 -10.20
C VAL A 651 17.57 -9.07 -9.67
N LEU A 652 18.35 -9.53 -8.72
CA LEU A 652 18.34 -10.89 -8.19
C LEU A 652 17.87 -10.91 -6.74
N SER A 653 16.78 -11.61 -6.49
CA SER A 653 16.15 -11.72 -5.17
C SER A 653 16.59 -12.98 -4.44
N ASP A 654 16.93 -12.85 -3.16
CA ASP A 654 17.37 -13.94 -2.28
C ASP A 654 18.65 -14.62 -2.80
N VAL A 655 19.60 -13.79 -3.20
CA VAL A 655 20.88 -14.21 -3.75
C VAL A 655 22.01 -13.53 -2.99
N THR A 656 23.05 -14.30 -2.65
CA THR A 656 24.24 -13.81 -1.94
C THR A 656 25.10 -12.93 -2.85
N ALA A 657 26.01 -12.17 -2.27
CA ALA A 657 27.02 -11.41 -2.97
C ALA A 657 27.92 -12.29 -3.85
N VAL A 658 28.27 -13.49 -3.37
CA VAL A 658 29.06 -14.46 -4.15
C VAL A 658 28.29 -14.89 -5.39
N CYS A 659 27.05 -15.34 -5.22
CA CYS A 659 26.22 -15.76 -6.34
C CYS A 659 25.95 -14.58 -7.30
N THR A 660 25.76 -13.37 -6.79
CA THR A 660 25.58 -12.16 -7.62
C THR A 660 26.81 -11.87 -8.47
N ALA A 661 28.01 -12.02 -7.91
CA ALA A 661 29.28 -11.82 -8.62
C ALA A 661 29.50 -12.85 -9.73
N ASP A 662 28.98 -14.07 -9.55
CA ASP A 662 29.13 -15.17 -10.50
C ASP A 662 28.13 -15.13 -11.67
N VAL A 663 27.07 -14.32 -11.56
CA VAL A 663 26.06 -14.15 -12.62
C VAL A 663 26.73 -13.72 -13.92
N GLN A 664 26.54 -14.51 -14.97
CA GLN A 664 26.97 -14.19 -16.32
C GLN A 664 25.81 -13.61 -17.11
N GLY A 665 26.09 -12.60 -17.92
CA GLY A 665 25.09 -11.98 -18.80
C GLY A 665 25.69 -10.86 -19.62
N GLY A 666 24.88 -10.27 -20.50
CA GLY A 666 25.30 -9.13 -21.31
C GLY A 666 24.27 -8.73 -22.35
N ALA A 667 24.64 -7.75 -23.18
CA ALA A 667 23.83 -7.29 -24.31
C ALA A 667 23.73 -8.34 -25.42
N LEU A 668 22.59 -8.37 -26.10
CA LEU A 668 22.40 -9.08 -27.37
C LEU A 668 22.61 -8.09 -28.52
N PRO A 669 23.45 -8.42 -29.52
CA PRO A 669 23.66 -7.56 -30.68
C PRO A 669 22.49 -7.69 -31.66
N LEU A 670 21.43 -6.91 -31.45
CA LEU A 670 20.21 -6.95 -32.25
C LEU A 670 20.16 -5.81 -33.27
N MET A 671 19.51 -6.07 -34.40
CA MET A 671 19.21 -5.11 -35.45
C MET A 671 17.75 -5.28 -35.90
N PRO A 672 17.00 -4.20 -36.15
CA PRO A 672 17.44 -2.80 -36.25
C PRO A 672 17.58 -2.10 -34.88
N LYS A 673 17.96 -0.81 -34.88
CA LYS A 673 18.29 0.00 -33.68
C LYS A 673 17.11 0.23 -32.73
N GLU A 674 15.93 -0.26 -33.05
CA GLU A 674 14.74 -0.22 -32.22
C GLU A 674 14.60 -1.49 -31.36
N LEU A 675 15.34 -2.55 -31.70
CA LEU A 675 15.42 -3.75 -30.88
C LEU A 675 16.43 -3.56 -29.75
N ARG A 676 16.06 -4.03 -28.56
CA ARG A 676 16.95 -4.15 -27.41
C ARG A 676 16.89 -5.57 -26.88
N GLY A 677 18.03 -6.07 -26.42
CA GLY A 677 18.08 -7.38 -25.82
C GLY A 677 19.23 -7.55 -24.85
N VAL A 678 18.98 -8.30 -23.80
CA VAL A 678 19.99 -8.77 -22.86
C VAL A 678 19.77 -10.24 -22.57
N TRP A 679 20.83 -10.91 -22.13
CA TRP A 679 20.76 -12.27 -21.65
C TRP A 679 21.42 -12.43 -20.28
N VAL A 680 21.01 -13.45 -19.54
CA VAL A 680 21.56 -13.84 -18.24
C VAL A 680 21.50 -15.36 -18.06
N ASP A 681 22.48 -15.93 -17.38
CA ASP A 681 22.41 -17.30 -16.87
C ASP A 681 21.57 -17.30 -15.57
N GLY A 682 20.42 -17.98 -15.61
CA GLY A 682 19.51 -18.14 -14.48
C GLY A 682 20.02 -19.15 -13.46
N LEU A 683 19.50 -19.06 -12.24
CA LEU A 683 19.93 -19.91 -11.12
C LEU A 683 19.42 -21.36 -11.21
N ASP A 684 18.55 -21.64 -12.18
CA ASP A 684 18.03 -22.97 -12.53
C ASP A 684 18.89 -23.69 -13.59
N GLY A 685 20.04 -23.11 -13.97
CA GLY A 685 20.94 -23.66 -14.99
C GLY A 685 20.46 -23.45 -16.42
N ARG A 686 19.45 -22.59 -16.64
CA ARG A 686 19.03 -22.15 -17.98
C ARG A 686 19.57 -20.77 -18.29
N ARG A 687 19.82 -20.51 -19.57
CA ARG A 687 20.12 -19.16 -20.05
C ARG A 687 18.84 -18.50 -20.53
N TYR A 688 18.60 -17.26 -20.13
CA TYR A 688 17.42 -16.48 -20.48
C TYR A 688 17.79 -15.23 -21.28
N ALA A 689 17.01 -14.93 -22.31
CA ALA A 689 17.12 -13.73 -23.13
C ALA A 689 15.82 -12.93 -23.04
N LEU A 690 15.91 -11.65 -22.69
CA LEU A 690 14.82 -10.69 -22.81
C LEU A 690 15.06 -9.87 -24.08
N VAL A 691 14.11 -9.90 -25.01
CA VAL A 691 14.15 -9.11 -26.26
C VAL A 691 12.92 -8.23 -26.33
N ALA A 692 13.12 -6.93 -26.58
CA ALA A 692 12.06 -5.95 -26.71
C ALA A 692 12.13 -5.23 -28.05
N ASN A 693 10.97 -5.00 -28.66
CA ASN A 693 10.82 -4.18 -29.86
C ASN A 693 10.18 -2.84 -29.50
N PHE A 694 11.00 -1.80 -29.44
CA PHE A 694 10.58 -0.43 -29.15
C PHE A 694 10.22 0.38 -30.41
N GLY A 695 10.24 -0.26 -31.58
CA GLY A 695 9.89 0.29 -32.88
C GLY A 695 8.39 0.28 -33.15
N ALA A 696 8.03 0.68 -34.38
CA ALA A 696 6.64 0.77 -34.84
C ALA A 696 6.15 -0.48 -35.58
N ASP A 697 7.07 -1.28 -36.11
CA ASP A 697 6.75 -2.46 -36.93
C ASP A 697 7.26 -3.73 -36.25
N GLU A 698 6.55 -4.85 -36.47
CA GLU A 698 7.00 -6.18 -36.04
C GLU A 698 8.39 -6.49 -36.63
N GLN A 699 9.25 -7.09 -35.81
CA GLN A 699 10.60 -7.48 -36.21
C GLN A 699 10.79 -8.99 -36.03
N THR A 700 11.47 -9.62 -36.98
CA THR A 700 11.93 -11.00 -36.84
C THR A 700 13.34 -11.00 -36.26
N VAL A 701 13.56 -11.77 -35.20
CA VAL A 701 14.82 -11.82 -34.46
C VAL A 701 15.28 -13.27 -34.35
N GLU A 702 16.60 -13.49 -34.41
CA GLU A 702 17.21 -14.78 -34.13
C GLU A 702 18.03 -14.69 -32.84
N VAL A 703 17.74 -15.57 -31.88
CA VAL A 703 18.51 -15.69 -30.63
C VAL A 703 18.81 -17.18 -30.41
N TRP A 704 20.10 -17.50 -30.27
CA TRP A 704 20.59 -18.89 -30.07
C TRP A 704 20.07 -19.91 -31.10
N GLY A 705 19.92 -19.49 -32.36
CA GLY A 705 19.44 -20.33 -33.45
C GLY A 705 17.92 -20.52 -33.49
N GLU A 706 17.17 -19.86 -32.59
CA GLU A 706 15.72 -19.79 -32.66
C GLU A 706 15.28 -18.46 -33.28
N THR A 707 14.50 -18.54 -34.37
CA THR A 707 13.90 -17.37 -35.03
C THR A 707 12.46 -17.17 -34.57
N PHE A 708 12.11 -15.95 -34.15
CA PHE A 708 10.76 -15.59 -33.73
C PHE A 708 10.44 -14.13 -34.04
N ALA A 709 9.16 -13.80 -34.09
CA ALA A 709 8.68 -12.44 -34.27
C ALA A 709 8.50 -11.74 -32.91
N VAL A 710 8.77 -10.44 -32.87
CA VAL A 710 8.50 -9.55 -31.74
C VAL A 710 7.66 -8.37 -32.24
N ALA A 711 6.39 -8.35 -31.84
CA ALA A 711 5.46 -7.29 -32.22
C ALA A 711 5.93 -5.90 -31.73
N ALA A 712 5.49 -4.85 -32.40
CA ALA A 712 5.80 -3.48 -32.01
C ALA A 712 5.29 -3.18 -30.59
N GLY A 713 6.16 -2.64 -29.74
CA GLY A 713 5.83 -2.36 -28.33
C GLY A 713 5.73 -3.59 -27.43
N ALA A 714 6.13 -4.77 -27.91
CA ALA A 714 6.14 -6.01 -27.15
C ALA A 714 7.54 -6.41 -26.70
N ALA A 715 7.61 -7.32 -25.73
CA ALA A 715 8.83 -7.99 -25.33
C ALA A 715 8.57 -9.48 -25.10
N VAL A 716 9.58 -10.29 -25.37
CA VAL A 716 9.52 -11.75 -25.23
C VAL A 716 10.71 -12.26 -24.44
N VAL A 717 10.49 -13.36 -23.73
CA VAL A 717 11.56 -14.11 -23.08
C VAL A 717 11.80 -15.41 -23.85
N ARG A 718 13.07 -15.75 -24.06
CA ARG A 718 13.52 -17.04 -24.61
C ARG A 718 14.51 -17.70 -23.68
N SER A 719 14.52 -19.03 -23.68
CA SER A 719 15.41 -19.81 -22.82
C SER A 719 16.13 -20.91 -23.60
N ALA A 720 17.39 -21.15 -23.27
CA ALA A 720 18.17 -22.29 -23.74
C ALA A 720 18.85 -23.01 -22.57
N SER A 721 19.30 -24.24 -22.79
CA SER A 721 20.17 -24.91 -21.80
C SER A 721 21.49 -24.15 -21.69
N SER A 722 21.97 -23.88 -20.47
CA SER A 722 23.30 -23.28 -20.32
C SER A 722 24.36 -24.26 -20.85
N GLN A 723 25.35 -23.75 -21.61
CA GLN A 723 26.55 -24.54 -21.87
C GLN A 723 27.38 -24.58 -20.58
N PRO A 724 27.90 -25.76 -20.16
CA PRO A 724 28.77 -25.82 -18.99
C PRO A 724 29.96 -24.89 -19.19
N SER A 725 30.23 -24.03 -18.21
CA SER A 725 31.38 -23.12 -18.28
C SER A 725 32.68 -23.96 -18.28
N GLU A 726 33.63 -23.61 -19.14
CA GLU A 726 34.96 -24.24 -19.23
C GLU A 726 35.80 -24.09 -17.93
N ARG A 727 35.26 -23.44 -16.88
CA ARG A 727 35.93 -23.28 -15.57
C ARG A 727 35.70 -24.42 -14.58
N ASN A 728 34.84 -25.39 -14.89
CA ASN A 728 34.67 -26.60 -14.07
C ASN A 728 35.61 -27.76 -14.44
N LEU A 729 36.63 -27.50 -15.27
CA LEU A 729 37.69 -28.45 -15.64
C LEU A 729 39.08 -27.79 -15.53
N ALA A 730 39.42 -27.26 -14.35
CA ALA A 730 40.81 -27.00 -13.95
C ALA A 730 40.95 -27.02 -12.42
#